data_AF-A0ABD1PHI8-F1
#
_entry.id   AF-A0ABD1PHI8-F1
#
_cell.length_a   1.000
_cell.length_b   1.000
_cell.length_c   1.000
_cell.angle_alpha   90.00
_cell.angle_beta   90.00
_cell.angle_gamma   90.00
#
_symmetry.space_group_name_H-M   'P 1'
#
loop_
_entity.id
_entity.type
_entity.pdbx_description
1 polymer ?
#
loop_
_entity_poly.entity_id
_entity_poly.type
_entity_poly.pdbx_seq_one_letter_code
_entity_poly.pdbx_strand_id
1 'polypeptide(L)'
;MDALISRRIGINYGQLGSNLPSPYRSIEHLKSMKAGMVKLYDANAEILKLLSGTDVLVSIMVKNEQISSIASNKKIAEDWVRKNVLAYYPDTKIRYILVGNEVLTYNNQKMWLDLVPAMSLINKSLASHNIHNIKVGTPLAMDIMGSSFPPSSGNFSSRIPNEVMISLLEFLNSTRSFFFIDVYTYYPWSADPSNLNLDYALFKGRNLTYKDPGSGLIYTNLLDQMLDSVIFAMQKLGFPNIKMAIAETGWPNSGDIEQSGANIYNAATFNRNLIKRVTVDPPMGTPAKPGIVIPTFLFSLYDENQKPGPGTERHWGLLNTNGTPIYDVDLTGALSEQDYTNLPQPLNNKPFKGKLWAMGTCDELAPGKRCYEPVSIISNASYAFSSYWAKFRETGASCYFNGLAVQTTIDPIPNIVMSLNSSFVASSCDPIYALKHLASPHRRLINSNFLYRKCTPFLVTRNQTFRVYCDSQTKEMQIRKFSPILESMLLSGNGVVPSNEWKAVPDIWRTSAEKFGDRVALVDPYHDPPTSMTYKQLEQEILNFSEGLRVIGLKPEEKLALFADNSCRWLVADQGIMATGAINVVRGSRSSVEELLQIYNHSESVALVVDDPVLYNRVSETFRARATIRFVIFLWGEKSSIKDVAAAAEIPVYSYNEITSLGHESHTALLHSEDARKQYIYETISSDDVATLVYTSGTTGNPKGVMLTHGNLLHQITNLWDIVPAVPGDRFLSLLPPWHAYERACEYFIFTHGTEQVYTIIKNLKEDLRSYQPNYLISVPLVYETLYRGIQKQFNTSSAARKLVALLFLRFSLAYMEAKRIYEGKCLTKDPEQPSFLVSLFDWFWARITAAILWPLHMLAKKIVYNKIHSAIGISKAGISGGGSLPSHVDKFFEAIEIKVQNGYGLTESSPVVAARRPNCNVLGSVGHPIKHTEIKVVDAETDKVLPYGSKGIVKARGPQVMKGYYKNPFATKQALDENGWLNTGDIGWICPHHSVGRSRNARGVIVLEGRAKDTIVLSTGENVEPSEIEEAALRSSLIQQIVVIGQDQRRLAAIIVPNKEEILSEAKRLSKVDSDASEISKETMTSLFHEELRKWTSEVLISSWTHPRG
;
A
#
# COMPACT_ATOMS: atom_id res chain seq x y z
N MET A 1 6.79 52.33 0.75
CA MET A 1 5.95 52.07 -0.44
C MET A 1 5.40 50.66 -0.31
N ASP A 2 4.08 50.47 -0.42
CA ASP A 2 3.49 49.13 -0.48
C ASP A 2 4.04 48.34 -1.68
N ALA A 3 4.01 47.01 -1.61
CA ALA A 3 4.38 46.16 -2.74
C ALA A 3 3.55 46.57 -3.98
N LEU A 4 4.23 46.83 -5.10
CA LEU A 4 3.59 47.25 -6.34
C LEU A 4 2.63 46.14 -6.80
N ILE A 5 1.33 46.42 -6.74
CA ILE A 5 0.29 45.49 -7.20
C ILE A 5 0.29 45.54 -8.72
N SER A 6 0.87 44.52 -9.35
CA SER A 6 0.97 44.43 -10.80
C SER A 6 -0.30 43.85 -11.40
N ARG A 7 -0.83 44.53 -12.42
CA ARG A 7 -1.87 44.00 -13.32
C ARG A 7 -1.30 43.15 -14.47
N ARG A 8 0.04 43.13 -14.63
CA ARG A 8 0.70 42.32 -15.65
C ARG A 8 0.72 40.87 -15.20
N ILE A 9 0.46 39.95 -16.13
CA ILE A 9 0.35 38.52 -15.86
C ILE A 9 1.68 37.93 -15.40
N GLY A 10 1.59 37.12 -14.36
CA GLY A 10 2.68 36.28 -13.89
C GLY A 10 2.66 34.89 -14.53
N ILE A 11 3.81 34.22 -14.54
CA ILE A 11 3.91 32.81 -14.94
C ILE A 11 4.67 32.05 -13.86
N ASN A 12 4.17 30.87 -13.50
CA ASN A 12 4.88 29.91 -12.66
C ASN A 12 5.97 29.22 -13.48
N TYR A 13 7.19 29.21 -12.96
CA TYR A 13 8.32 28.53 -13.58
C TYR A 13 8.66 27.27 -12.78
N GLY A 14 8.02 26.17 -13.18
CA GLY A 14 8.31 24.83 -12.69
C GLY A 14 9.60 24.26 -13.28
N GLN A 15 10.25 23.36 -12.52
CA GLN A 15 11.54 22.76 -12.88
C GLN A 15 11.52 21.22 -12.81
N LEU A 16 10.34 20.60 -12.76
CA LEU A 16 10.18 19.14 -12.72
C LEU A 16 10.18 18.55 -14.14
N GLY A 17 11.32 18.62 -14.81
CA GLY A 17 11.49 17.95 -16.11
C GLY A 17 12.95 17.74 -16.52
N SER A 18 13.21 16.63 -17.20
CA SER A 18 14.54 16.28 -17.73
C SER A 18 14.86 16.93 -19.07
N ASN A 19 13.84 17.49 -19.74
CA ASN A 19 13.94 18.08 -21.07
C ASN A 19 13.75 19.61 -21.07
N LEU A 20 13.72 20.26 -19.91
CA LEU A 20 13.48 21.70 -19.80
C LEU A 20 14.70 22.53 -20.25
N PRO A 21 14.51 23.73 -20.83
CA PRO A 21 15.60 24.64 -21.14
C PRO A 21 16.39 25.07 -19.90
N SER A 22 17.63 25.50 -20.11
CA SER A 22 18.44 26.10 -19.05
C SER A 22 17.76 27.33 -18.44
N PRO A 23 18.08 27.68 -17.18
CA PRO A 23 17.60 28.90 -16.53
C PRO A 23 17.77 30.15 -17.41
N TYR A 24 18.94 30.31 -18.04
CA TYR A 24 19.22 31.42 -18.95
C TYR A 24 18.19 31.52 -20.08
N ARG A 25 17.98 30.41 -20.83
CA ARG A 25 17.00 30.41 -21.94
C ARG A 25 15.58 30.65 -21.45
N SER A 26 15.21 30.11 -20.30
CA SER A 26 13.88 30.33 -19.73
C SER A 26 13.63 31.78 -19.33
N ILE A 27 14.64 32.48 -18.80
CA ILE A 27 14.53 33.92 -18.54
C ILE A 27 14.38 34.71 -19.85
N GLU A 28 15.10 34.34 -20.91
CA GLU A 28 14.93 34.97 -22.23
C GLU A 28 13.53 34.74 -22.81
N HIS A 29 12.95 33.55 -22.62
CA HIS A 29 11.56 33.29 -23.01
C HIS A 29 10.56 34.12 -22.19
N LEU A 30 10.74 34.25 -20.87
CA LEU A 30 9.88 35.11 -20.04
C LEU A 30 9.92 36.58 -20.51
N LYS A 31 11.10 37.07 -20.89
CA LYS A 31 11.27 38.42 -21.44
C LYS A 31 10.61 38.57 -22.80
N SER A 32 10.79 37.60 -23.70
CA SER A 32 10.19 37.65 -25.06
C SER A 32 8.66 37.64 -25.02
N MET A 33 8.09 36.87 -24.09
CA MET A 33 6.65 36.85 -23.82
C MET A 33 6.14 38.09 -23.07
N LYS A 34 7.04 38.99 -22.65
CA LYS A 34 6.74 40.20 -21.87
C LYS A 34 6.01 39.89 -20.55
N ALA A 35 6.37 38.78 -19.90
CA ALA A 35 5.81 38.41 -18.60
C ALA A 35 6.05 39.53 -17.58
N GLY A 36 5.02 39.85 -16.79
CA GLY A 36 5.11 40.88 -15.75
C GLY A 36 5.70 40.37 -14.45
N MET A 37 5.46 39.09 -14.16
CA MET A 37 5.92 38.45 -12.93
C MET A 37 6.34 37.00 -13.20
N VAL A 38 7.15 36.44 -12.30
CA VAL A 38 7.50 35.01 -12.29
C VAL A 38 7.39 34.48 -10.87
N LYS A 39 6.79 33.29 -10.72
CA LYS A 39 6.76 32.55 -9.44
C LYS A 39 7.66 31.32 -9.53
N LEU A 40 8.59 31.23 -8.59
CA LEU A 40 9.51 30.11 -8.43
C LEU A 40 9.06 29.24 -7.25
N TYR A 41 9.21 27.93 -7.38
CA TYR A 41 8.90 26.96 -6.32
C TYR A 41 10.05 26.78 -5.30
N ASP A 42 11.10 27.58 -5.43
CA ASP A 42 12.19 27.70 -4.48
C ASP A 42 12.84 29.10 -4.56
N ALA A 43 14.05 29.25 -3.99
CA ALA A 43 14.88 30.44 -4.12
C ALA A 43 16.19 30.13 -4.88
N ASN A 44 16.07 29.60 -6.11
CA ASN A 44 17.22 29.25 -6.93
C ASN A 44 18.15 30.45 -7.22
N ALA A 45 19.38 30.36 -6.74
CA ALA A 45 20.40 31.40 -6.82
C ALA A 45 20.78 31.81 -8.27
N GLU A 46 20.79 30.87 -9.21
CA GLU A 46 21.14 31.14 -10.60
C GLU A 46 20.03 31.94 -11.29
N ILE A 47 18.78 31.52 -11.12
CA ILE A 47 17.60 32.20 -11.67
C ILE A 47 17.48 33.62 -11.10
N LEU A 48 17.67 33.77 -9.78
CA LEU A 48 17.61 35.08 -9.13
C LEU A 48 18.67 36.05 -9.67
N LYS A 49 19.88 35.58 -9.98
CA LYS A 49 20.91 36.40 -10.64
C LYS A 49 20.54 36.77 -12.06
N LEU A 50 19.97 35.85 -12.83
CA LEU A 50 19.57 36.09 -14.22
C LEU A 50 18.39 37.08 -14.35
N LEU A 51 17.56 37.17 -13.31
CA LEU A 51 16.46 38.15 -13.20
C LEU A 51 16.91 39.53 -12.69
N SER A 52 18.16 39.66 -12.25
CA SER A 52 18.74 40.93 -11.80
C SER A 52 18.66 42.00 -12.89
N GLY A 53 18.23 43.21 -12.52
CA GLY A 53 18.10 44.35 -13.43
C GLY A 53 16.95 44.25 -14.43
N THR A 54 16.15 43.18 -14.39
CA THR A 54 14.95 43.04 -15.23
C THR A 54 13.73 43.72 -14.60
N ASP A 55 12.70 43.98 -15.41
CA ASP A 55 11.41 44.52 -14.94
C ASP A 55 10.42 43.45 -14.44
N VAL A 56 10.82 42.18 -14.44
CA VAL A 56 9.96 41.06 -14.01
C VAL A 56 9.94 41.01 -12.48
N LEU A 57 8.74 41.06 -11.89
CA LEU A 57 8.58 40.91 -10.43
C LEU A 57 8.68 39.43 -10.03
N VAL A 58 9.36 39.14 -8.93
CA VAL A 58 9.69 37.75 -8.54
C VAL A 58 8.94 37.34 -7.27
N SER A 59 8.32 36.16 -7.33
CA SER A 59 7.87 35.38 -6.16
C SER A 59 8.82 34.20 -5.95
N ILE A 60 9.31 34.03 -4.73
CA ILE A 60 10.15 32.89 -4.33
C ILE A 60 9.50 32.11 -3.19
N MET A 61 9.92 30.88 -2.99
CA MET A 61 9.28 29.97 -2.03
C MET A 61 10.25 29.39 -0.99
N VAL A 62 9.80 29.34 0.26
CA VAL A 62 10.37 28.48 1.32
C VAL A 62 9.82 27.08 1.11
N LYS A 63 10.67 26.05 1.02
CA LYS A 63 10.19 24.68 0.79
C LYS A 63 9.45 24.12 2.03
N ASN A 64 8.50 23.21 1.81
CA ASN A 64 7.67 22.63 2.87
C ASN A 64 8.50 22.03 4.02
N GLU A 65 9.58 21.34 3.71
CA GLU A 65 10.49 20.72 4.68
C GLU A 65 11.22 21.71 5.59
N GLN A 66 11.30 23.00 5.21
CA GLN A 66 12.01 24.02 5.99
C GLN A 66 11.11 24.73 7.01
N ILE A 67 9.78 24.63 6.88
CA ILE A 67 8.79 25.39 7.65
C ILE A 67 8.99 25.22 9.16
N SER A 68 9.01 23.97 9.66
CA SER A 68 9.15 23.69 11.10
C SER A 68 10.49 24.17 11.68
N SER A 69 11.57 24.11 10.90
CA SER A 69 12.89 24.58 11.35
C SER A 69 12.94 26.11 11.46
N ILE A 70 12.29 26.82 10.52
CA ILE A 70 12.20 28.27 10.54
C ILE A 70 11.26 28.73 11.66
N ALA A 71 10.12 28.07 11.84
CA ALA A 71 9.14 28.35 12.88
C ALA A 71 9.73 28.30 14.30
N SER A 72 10.64 27.36 14.54
CA SER A 72 11.23 27.12 15.86
C SER A 72 12.49 27.95 16.15
N ASN A 73 13.12 28.55 15.13
CA ASN A 73 14.41 29.22 15.30
C ASN A 73 14.52 30.52 14.49
N LYS A 74 14.50 31.65 15.21
CA LYS A 74 14.66 33.00 14.64
C LYS A 74 15.93 33.15 13.79
N LYS A 75 17.06 32.58 14.22
CA LYS A 75 18.33 32.69 13.49
C LYS A 75 18.26 31.99 12.13
N ILE A 76 17.57 30.84 12.04
CA ILE A 76 17.37 30.14 10.75
C ILE A 76 16.53 31.01 9.80
N ALA A 77 15.50 31.69 10.30
CA ALA A 77 14.71 32.64 9.50
C ALA A 77 15.56 33.81 8.98
N GLU A 78 16.41 34.39 9.85
CA GLU A 78 17.34 35.47 9.49
C GLU A 78 18.37 35.02 8.45
N ASP A 79 18.97 33.85 8.65
CA ASP A 79 19.92 33.26 7.72
C ASP A 79 19.27 32.95 6.36
N TRP A 80 18.02 32.48 6.36
CA TRP A 80 17.26 32.24 5.12
C TRP A 80 17.00 33.54 4.36
N VAL A 81 16.53 34.60 5.04
CA VAL A 81 16.29 35.91 4.41
C VAL A 81 17.59 36.52 3.90
N ARG A 82 18.67 36.46 4.69
CA ARG A 82 19.99 36.95 4.26
C ARG A 82 20.47 36.25 2.99
N LYS A 83 20.39 34.92 2.97
CA LYS A 83 20.89 34.10 1.86
C LYS A 83 20.07 34.23 0.59
N ASN A 84 18.74 34.26 0.72
CA ASN A 84 17.83 34.09 -0.41
C ASN A 84 17.14 35.39 -0.85
N VAL A 85 17.14 36.43 -0.02
CA VAL A 85 16.53 37.74 -0.31
C VAL A 85 17.60 38.82 -0.39
N LEU A 86 18.32 39.07 0.70
CA LEU A 86 19.25 40.20 0.77
C LEU A 86 20.42 40.09 -0.22
N ALA A 87 20.82 38.86 -0.57
CA ALA A 87 21.87 38.61 -1.55
C ALA A 87 21.51 39.05 -2.99
N TYR A 88 20.23 39.30 -3.27
CA TYR A 88 19.72 39.64 -4.61
C TYR A 88 18.88 40.92 -4.65
N TYR A 89 18.46 41.42 -3.49
CA TYR A 89 17.67 42.64 -3.35
C TYR A 89 18.59 43.88 -3.26
N PRO A 90 18.27 45.01 -3.92
CA PRO A 90 17.03 45.30 -4.65
C PRO A 90 17.08 44.98 -6.15
N ASP A 91 18.24 44.57 -6.69
CA ASP A 91 18.47 44.45 -8.14
C ASP A 91 17.55 43.43 -8.80
N THR A 92 17.26 42.32 -8.12
CA THR A 92 16.18 41.40 -8.45
C THR A 92 14.91 41.82 -7.72
N LYS A 93 13.84 42.13 -8.47
CA LYS A 93 12.58 42.69 -7.95
C LYS A 93 11.72 41.65 -7.22
N ILE A 94 12.23 41.06 -6.14
CA ILE A 94 11.47 40.16 -5.26
C ILE A 94 10.32 40.94 -4.61
N ARG A 95 9.09 40.45 -4.73
CA ARG A 95 7.86 41.08 -4.21
C ARG A 95 7.03 40.15 -3.35
N TYR A 96 7.16 38.84 -3.54
CA TYR A 96 6.43 37.84 -2.77
C TYR A 96 7.38 36.77 -2.23
N ILE A 97 7.17 36.39 -0.97
CA ILE A 97 7.78 35.20 -0.38
C ILE A 97 6.64 34.29 0.06
N LEU A 98 6.57 33.12 -0.57
CA LEU A 98 5.58 32.10 -0.29
C LEU A 98 6.18 31.05 0.65
N VAL A 99 5.55 30.83 1.80
CA VAL A 99 6.03 29.86 2.79
C VAL A 99 5.30 28.54 2.57
N GLY A 100 5.98 27.61 1.88
CA GLY A 100 5.44 26.34 1.47
C GLY A 100 4.59 26.40 0.20
N ASN A 101 4.15 25.20 -0.23
CA ASN A 101 3.20 24.97 -1.31
C ASN A 101 2.06 24.09 -0.79
N GLU A 102 0.82 24.59 -0.83
CA GLU A 102 -0.40 23.84 -0.46
C GLU A 102 -0.32 23.16 0.92
N VAL A 103 0.27 23.83 1.91
CA VAL A 103 0.62 23.24 3.22
C VAL A 103 -0.57 22.60 3.94
N LEU A 104 -1.77 23.16 3.77
CA LEU A 104 -3.00 22.70 4.45
C LEU A 104 -3.69 21.50 3.76
N THR A 105 -3.25 21.13 2.56
CA THR A 105 -3.74 19.96 1.82
C THR A 105 -3.21 18.67 2.44
N TYR A 106 -1.95 18.64 2.87
CA TYR A 106 -1.32 17.48 3.50
C TYR A 106 -1.76 17.31 4.96
N ASN A 107 -2.07 16.09 5.40
CA ASN A 107 -2.49 15.80 6.78
C ASN A 107 -1.30 15.79 7.78
N ASN A 108 -0.68 16.96 8.00
CA ASN A 108 0.42 17.16 8.93
C ASN A 108 0.11 18.32 9.88
N GLN A 109 -0.56 18.00 11.00
CA GLN A 109 -1.02 18.98 11.99
C GLN A 109 0.12 19.85 12.55
N LYS A 110 1.32 19.28 12.75
CA LYS A 110 2.48 20.04 13.22
C LYS A 110 2.88 21.12 12.22
N MET A 111 2.95 20.78 10.94
CA MET A 111 3.30 21.74 9.89
C MET A 111 2.25 22.85 9.74
N TRP A 112 0.97 22.54 9.95
CA TRP A 112 -0.10 23.54 9.97
C TRP A 112 0.09 24.57 11.10
N LEU A 113 0.44 24.09 12.30
CA LEU A 113 0.69 24.96 13.46
C LEU A 113 1.97 25.79 13.29
N ASP A 114 2.99 25.25 12.61
CA ASP A 114 4.27 25.92 12.36
C ASP A 114 4.23 26.97 11.23
N LEU A 115 3.20 26.92 10.36
CA LEU A 115 3.11 27.76 9.16
C LEU A 115 3.14 29.27 9.46
N VAL A 116 2.21 29.74 10.30
CA VAL A 116 2.12 31.16 10.66
C VAL A 116 3.33 31.63 11.47
N PRO A 117 3.85 30.88 12.46
CA PRO A 117 5.13 31.19 13.10
C PRO A 117 6.29 31.38 12.12
N ALA A 118 6.44 30.49 11.13
CA ALA A 118 7.48 30.63 10.11
C ALA A 118 7.30 31.90 9.27
N MET A 119 6.08 32.15 8.79
CA MET A 119 5.74 33.39 8.05
C MET A 119 6.03 34.65 8.87
N SER A 120 5.71 34.61 10.17
CA SER A 120 5.97 35.70 11.12
C SER A 120 7.46 36.00 11.28
N LEU A 121 8.29 34.97 11.42
CA LEU A 121 9.74 35.14 11.57
C LEU A 121 10.40 35.65 10.29
N ILE A 122 9.99 35.17 9.12
CA ILE A 122 10.45 35.70 7.82
C ILE A 122 10.05 37.18 7.68
N ASN A 123 8.80 37.52 7.95
CA ASN A 123 8.33 38.91 7.87
C ASN A 123 9.04 39.85 8.86
N LYS A 124 9.30 39.39 10.09
CA LYS A 124 10.08 40.14 11.09
C LYS A 124 11.53 40.36 10.64
N SER A 125 12.14 39.36 10.01
CA SER A 125 13.51 39.44 9.47
C SER A 125 13.61 40.43 8.30
N LEU A 126 12.59 40.49 7.42
CA LEU A 126 12.52 41.54 6.40
C LEU A 126 12.37 42.94 7.02
N ALA A 127 11.50 43.07 8.01
CA ALA A 127 11.25 44.33 8.69
C ALA A 127 12.50 44.86 9.43
N SER A 128 13.35 44.00 10.00
CA SER A 128 14.60 44.42 10.63
C SER A 128 15.63 45.01 9.65
N HIS A 129 15.45 44.77 8.36
CA HIS A 129 16.23 45.36 7.26
C HIS A 129 15.49 46.51 6.57
N ASN A 130 14.42 47.05 7.16
CA ASN A 130 13.55 48.10 6.61
C ASN A 130 12.89 47.71 5.27
N ILE A 131 12.70 46.41 5.01
CA ILE A 131 12.04 45.91 3.81
C ILE A 131 10.56 45.67 4.11
N HIS A 132 9.69 46.55 3.60
CA HIS A 132 8.23 46.48 3.78
C HIS A 132 7.45 46.27 2.47
N ASN A 133 8.15 46.27 1.33
CA ASN A 133 7.57 46.14 -0.01
C ASN A 133 7.60 44.69 -0.54
N ILE A 134 7.90 43.70 0.32
CA ILE A 134 7.80 42.27 0.03
C ILE A 134 6.68 41.71 0.90
N LYS A 135 5.70 41.05 0.28
CA LYS A 135 4.58 40.43 1.01
C LYS A 135 4.84 38.94 1.25
N VAL A 136 4.59 38.49 2.47
CA VAL A 136 4.77 37.09 2.88
C VAL A 136 3.41 36.40 2.90
N GLY A 137 3.29 35.24 2.25
CA GLY A 137 2.03 34.49 2.13
C GLY A 137 2.27 32.99 2.02
N THR A 138 1.22 32.23 1.74
CA THR A 138 1.29 30.80 1.41
C THR A 138 0.23 30.53 0.34
N PRO A 139 0.54 29.82 -0.75
CA PRO A 139 -0.45 29.36 -1.69
C PRO A 139 -1.27 28.24 -1.04
N LEU A 140 -2.57 28.24 -1.33
CA LEU A 140 -3.53 27.28 -0.81
C LEU A 140 -4.36 26.72 -1.96
N ALA A 141 -4.56 25.42 -2.00
CA ALA A 141 -5.47 24.79 -2.95
C ALA A 141 -6.94 25.06 -2.57
N MET A 142 -7.84 24.93 -3.54
CA MET A 142 -9.29 25.05 -3.31
C MET A 142 -9.87 23.96 -2.37
N ASP A 143 -9.12 22.90 -2.07
CA ASP A 143 -9.53 21.81 -1.16
C ASP A 143 -9.61 22.23 0.33
N ILE A 144 -9.16 23.44 0.65
CA ILE A 144 -9.38 24.08 1.96
C ILE A 144 -10.83 24.47 2.20
N MET A 145 -11.68 24.50 1.16
CA MET A 145 -13.08 24.90 1.24
C MET A 145 -13.94 23.72 1.69
N GLY A 146 -14.84 23.93 2.65
CA GLY A 146 -15.84 22.95 3.05
C GLY A 146 -17.10 23.01 2.17
N SER A 147 -17.52 24.22 1.85
CA SER A 147 -18.57 24.56 0.89
C SER A 147 -18.06 25.71 0.05
N SER A 148 -18.19 25.61 -1.27
CA SER A 148 -17.83 26.65 -2.24
C SER A 148 -19.00 27.06 -3.13
N PHE A 149 -20.15 26.38 -3.02
CA PHE A 149 -21.35 26.64 -3.80
C PHE A 149 -22.62 26.52 -2.94
N PRO A 150 -23.57 27.48 -3.03
CA PRO A 150 -23.44 28.77 -3.73
C PRO A 150 -22.32 29.65 -3.11
N PRO A 151 -21.75 30.65 -3.81
CA PRO A 151 -20.63 31.43 -3.28
C PRO A 151 -20.88 32.03 -1.90
N SER A 152 -22.07 32.59 -1.65
CA SER A 152 -22.48 33.12 -0.33
C SER A 152 -22.45 32.08 0.79
N SER A 153 -22.58 30.77 0.50
CA SER A 153 -22.44 29.70 1.50
C SER A 153 -20.99 29.32 1.78
N GLY A 154 -20.03 29.90 1.05
CA GLY A 154 -18.59 29.70 1.19
C GLY A 154 -18.11 29.59 2.63
N ASN A 155 -17.44 28.49 2.99
CA ASN A 155 -16.78 28.32 4.29
C ASN A 155 -15.50 27.46 4.16
N PHE A 156 -14.57 27.64 5.09
CA PHE A 156 -13.39 26.76 5.18
C PHE A 156 -13.80 25.40 5.75
N SER A 157 -13.07 24.36 5.32
CA SER A 157 -13.31 22.97 5.70
C SER A 157 -13.10 22.77 7.20
N SER A 158 -14.03 22.05 7.85
CA SER A 158 -13.91 21.67 9.26
C SER A 158 -12.74 20.72 9.55
N ARG A 159 -12.10 20.16 8.51
CA ARG A 159 -10.86 19.39 8.62
C ARG A 159 -9.70 20.26 9.14
N ILE A 160 -9.70 21.54 8.81
CA ILE A 160 -8.67 22.48 9.24
C ILE A 160 -9.17 23.13 10.53
N PRO A 161 -8.47 22.99 11.67
CA PRO A 161 -8.86 23.65 12.90
C PRO A 161 -9.03 25.16 12.68
N ASN A 162 -10.12 25.73 13.19
CA ASN A 162 -10.42 27.15 12.99
C ASN A 162 -9.28 28.05 13.48
N GLU A 163 -8.57 27.64 14.52
CA GLU A 163 -7.42 28.37 15.07
C GLU A 163 -6.31 28.56 14.03
N VAL A 164 -6.07 27.56 13.16
CA VAL A 164 -5.05 27.63 12.10
C VAL A 164 -5.47 28.64 11.03
N MET A 165 -6.72 28.56 10.55
CA MET A 165 -7.22 29.49 9.54
C MET A 165 -7.31 30.92 10.08
N ILE A 166 -7.83 31.11 11.29
CA ILE A 166 -7.90 32.43 11.93
C ILE A 166 -6.50 33.01 12.10
N SER A 167 -5.54 32.24 12.62
CA SER A 167 -4.15 32.70 12.78
C SER A 167 -3.53 33.14 11.44
N LEU A 168 -3.80 32.41 10.36
CA LEU A 168 -3.35 32.77 9.03
C LEU A 168 -3.99 34.08 8.55
N LEU A 169 -5.31 34.21 8.67
CA LEU A 169 -6.04 35.42 8.25
C LEU A 169 -5.64 36.65 9.08
N GLU A 170 -5.41 36.50 10.39
CA GLU A 170 -4.89 37.55 11.26
C GLU A 170 -3.50 38.02 10.81
N PHE A 171 -2.61 37.08 10.48
CA PHE A 171 -1.29 37.41 9.94
C PHE A 171 -1.40 38.17 8.62
N LEU A 172 -2.21 37.70 7.67
CA LEU A 172 -2.37 38.34 6.36
C LEU A 172 -2.99 39.75 6.51
N ASN A 173 -3.98 39.91 7.37
CA ASN A 173 -4.63 41.19 7.64
C ASN A 173 -3.68 42.19 8.30
N SER A 174 -2.93 41.77 9.33
CA SER A 174 -1.99 42.63 10.06
C SER A 174 -0.79 43.06 9.21
N THR A 175 -0.34 42.21 8.28
CA THR A 175 0.79 42.51 7.37
C THR A 175 0.36 43.15 6.05
N ARG A 176 -0.95 43.32 5.83
CA ARG A 176 -1.54 43.75 4.54
C ARG A 176 -1.00 42.90 3.38
N SER A 177 -0.89 41.60 3.60
CA SER A 177 -0.48 40.61 2.60
C SER A 177 -1.71 40.08 1.84
N PHE A 178 -1.50 39.08 0.98
CA PHE A 178 -2.54 38.50 0.14
C PHE A 178 -2.89 37.08 0.59
N PHE A 179 -4.16 36.73 0.44
CA PHE A 179 -4.60 35.34 0.42
C PHE A 179 -4.26 34.75 -0.96
N PHE A 180 -3.22 33.92 -1.02
CA PHE A 180 -2.79 33.28 -2.26
C PHE A 180 -3.57 31.98 -2.43
N ILE A 181 -4.33 31.87 -3.53
CA ILE A 181 -5.15 30.69 -3.84
C ILE A 181 -4.76 30.10 -5.20
N ASP A 182 -4.68 28.78 -5.24
CA ASP A 182 -4.52 27.98 -6.45
C ASP A 182 -5.93 27.54 -6.89
N VAL A 183 -6.38 28.07 -8.03
CA VAL A 183 -7.77 27.97 -8.47
C VAL A 183 -7.84 27.61 -9.95
N TYR A 184 -8.48 26.48 -10.24
CA TYR A 184 -8.56 25.93 -11.58
C TYR A 184 -10.02 25.66 -11.91
N THR A 185 -10.55 26.29 -12.96
CA THR A 185 -11.92 26.02 -13.44
C THR A 185 -12.01 24.67 -14.16
N TYR A 186 -10.88 24.15 -14.63
CA TYR A 186 -10.78 22.85 -15.27
C TYR A 186 -11.27 21.72 -14.36
N TYR A 187 -10.78 21.62 -13.12
CA TYR A 187 -11.14 20.49 -12.23
C TYR A 187 -12.66 20.39 -11.95
N PRO A 188 -13.37 21.43 -11.48
CA PRO A 188 -14.81 21.34 -11.26
C PRO A 188 -15.60 21.11 -12.56
N TRP A 189 -15.15 21.64 -13.70
CA TRP A 189 -15.78 21.35 -14.99
C TRP A 189 -15.56 19.89 -15.41
N SER A 190 -14.32 19.39 -15.35
CA SER A 190 -13.95 18.03 -15.79
C SER A 190 -14.55 16.95 -14.90
N ALA A 191 -14.83 17.26 -13.62
CA ALA A 191 -15.52 16.39 -12.68
C ALA A 191 -17.03 16.27 -12.98
N ASP A 192 -17.65 17.31 -13.55
CA ASP A 192 -19.07 17.32 -13.92
C ASP A 192 -19.35 18.08 -15.23
N PRO A 193 -18.86 17.57 -16.39
CA PRO A 193 -18.99 18.26 -17.66
C PRO A 193 -20.43 18.24 -18.22
N SER A 194 -21.31 17.46 -17.59
CA SER A 194 -22.73 17.35 -17.99
C SER A 194 -23.56 18.49 -17.42
N ASN A 195 -23.31 18.90 -16.17
CA ASN A 195 -24.07 19.95 -15.51
C ASN A 195 -23.35 21.30 -15.51
N LEU A 196 -22.02 21.32 -15.58
CA LEU A 196 -21.25 22.57 -15.63
C LEU A 196 -20.93 22.94 -17.09
N ASN A 197 -21.43 24.10 -17.53
CA ASN A 197 -21.26 24.53 -18.90
C ASN A 197 -19.80 24.92 -19.20
N LEU A 198 -19.21 24.32 -20.24
CA LEU A 198 -17.81 24.57 -20.63
C LEU A 198 -17.56 26.04 -21.01
N ASP A 199 -18.47 26.68 -21.74
CA ASP A 199 -18.31 28.10 -22.11
C ASP A 199 -18.36 29.03 -20.89
N TYR A 200 -19.05 28.64 -19.81
CA TYR A 200 -19.02 29.36 -18.53
C TYR A 200 -17.69 29.17 -17.79
N ALA A 201 -17.05 27.99 -17.89
CA ALA A 201 -15.72 27.73 -17.35
C ALA A 201 -14.58 28.39 -18.15
N LEU A 202 -14.81 28.66 -19.45
CA LEU A 202 -13.85 29.24 -20.40
C LEU A 202 -14.04 30.76 -20.67
N PHE A 203 -14.94 31.44 -19.96
CA PHE A 203 -15.29 32.86 -20.17
C PHE A 203 -15.93 33.18 -21.54
N LYS A 204 -16.56 32.22 -22.21
CA LYS A 204 -17.19 32.40 -23.53
C LYS A 204 -18.68 32.74 -23.49
N GLY A 205 -19.38 32.37 -22.42
CA GLY A 205 -20.84 32.49 -22.33
C GLY A 205 -21.35 33.89 -22.00
N ARG A 206 -21.53 34.77 -23.00
CA ARG A 206 -22.06 36.14 -22.78
C ARG A 206 -23.47 36.18 -22.17
N ASN A 207 -24.26 35.13 -22.36
CA ASN A 207 -25.64 35.00 -21.85
C ASN A 207 -25.76 33.96 -20.72
N LEU A 208 -24.67 33.29 -20.34
CA LEU A 208 -24.69 32.33 -19.24
C LEU A 208 -24.43 33.08 -17.94
N THR A 209 -25.45 33.16 -17.10
CA THR A 209 -25.35 33.83 -15.82
C THR A 209 -25.83 32.91 -14.70
N TYR A 210 -25.15 32.97 -13.56
CA TYR A 210 -25.58 32.34 -12.33
C TYR A 210 -25.86 33.44 -11.31
N LYS A 211 -27.08 33.48 -10.76
CA LYS A 211 -27.44 34.39 -9.67
C LYS A 211 -27.35 33.64 -8.36
N ASP A 212 -26.43 34.06 -7.50
CA ASP A 212 -26.26 33.49 -6.16
C ASP A 212 -27.49 33.83 -5.29
N PRO A 213 -28.23 32.84 -4.79
CA PRO A 213 -29.46 33.08 -4.03
C PRO A 213 -29.21 33.80 -2.70
N GLY A 214 -28.03 33.65 -2.08
CA GLY A 214 -27.75 34.26 -0.78
C GLY A 214 -27.26 35.70 -0.88
N SER A 215 -26.37 36.01 -1.83
CA SER A 215 -25.83 37.37 -2.00
C SER A 215 -26.58 38.21 -3.04
N GLY A 216 -27.34 37.58 -3.95
CA GLY A 216 -27.95 38.22 -5.10
C GLY A 216 -26.97 38.58 -6.23
N LEU A 217 -25.67 38.32 -6.05
CA LEU A 217 -24.64 38.59 -7.06
C LEU A 217 -24.82 37.72 -8.30
N ILE A 218 -24.52 38.30 -9.46
CA ILE A 218 -24.62 37.63 -10.76
C ILE A 218 -23.21 37.36 -11.28
N TYR A 219 -22.94 36.10 -11.54
CA TYR A 219 -21.67 35.60 -12.05
C TYR A 219 -21.82 35.24 -13.53
N THR A 220 -20.85 35.65 -14.34
CA THR A 220 -20.79 35.38 -15.80
C THR A 220 -19.73 34.35 -16.17
N ASN A 221 -18.93 33.90 -15.20
CA ASN A 221 -17.92 32.87 -15.37
C ASN A 221 -17.65 32.14 -14.05
N LEU A 222 -17.12 30.92 -14.17
CA LEU A 222 -16.87 30.04 -13.02
C LEU A 222 -15.75 30.55 -12.12
N LEU A 223 -14.72 31.21 -12.67
CA LEU A 223 -13.57 31.66 -11.87
C LEU A 223 -14.02 32.66 -10.81
N ASP A 224 -14.77 33.69 -11.20
CA ASP A 224 -15.28 34.72 -10.28
C ASP A 224 -16.15 34.12 -9.18
N GLN A 225 -16.96 33.11 -9.55
CA GLN A 225 -17.81 32.38 -8.62
C GLN A 225 -16.98 31.63 -7.57
N MET A 226 -15.90 30.96 -7.99
CA MET A 226 -14.98 30.26 -7.09
C MET A 226 -14.23 31.24 -6.18
N LEU A 227 -13.72 32.35 -6.73
CA LEU A 227 -13.01 33.37 -5.95
C LEU A 227 -13.90 34.02 -4.89
N ASP A 228 -15.14 34.39 -5.26
CA ASP A 228 -16.06 35.01 -4.31
C ASP A 228 -16.49 34.04 -3.20
N SER A 229 -16.52 32.73 -3.46
CA SER A 229 -16.75 31.73 -2.39
C SER A 229 -15.69 31.80 -1.28
N VAL A 230 -14.43 32.05 -1.65
CA VAL A 230 -13.32 32.24 -0.69
C VAL A 230 -13.45 33.58 0.02
N ILE A 231 -13.85 34.64 -0.68
CA ILE A 231 -14.11 35.97 -0.08
C ILE A 231 -15.21 35.88 0.98
N PHE A 232 -16.32 35.20 0.69
CA PHE A 232 -17.39 34.99 1.66
C PHE A 232 -16.95 34.13 2.85
N ALA A 233 -16.11 33.11 2.63
CA ALA A 233 -15.53 32.32 3.73
C ALA A 233 -14.67 33.17 4.66
N MET A 234 -13.78 34.02 4.12
CA MET A 234 -12.98 34.96 4.92
C MET A 234 -13.86 35.97 5.66
N GLN A 235 -14.92 36.48 5.01
CA GLN A 235 -15.86 37.41 5.63
C GLN A 235 -16.59 36.77 6.82
N LYS A 236 -16.99 35.50 6.74
CA LYS A 236 -17.64 34.78 7.85
C LYS A 236 -16.72 34.61 9.06
N LEU A 237 -15.41 34.50 8.85
CA LEU A 237 -14.43 34.50 9.94
C LEU A 237 -14.03 35.91 10.41
N GLY A 238 -14.66 36.97 9.89
CA GLY A 238 -14.41 38.36 10.33
C GLY A 238 -13.34 39.11 9.55
N PHE A 239 -12.88 38.60 8.39
CA PHE A 239 -11.78 39.17 7.61
C PHE A 239 -12.19 39.62 6.20
N PRO A 240 -13.16 40.54 6.03
CA PRO A 240 -13.69 40.91 4.70
C PRO A 240 -12.72 41.73 3.83
N ASN A 241 -11.62 42.23 4.39
CA ASN A 241 -10.73 43.20 3.74
C ASN A 241 -9.40 42.61 3.28
N ILE A 242 -9.16 41.31 3.50
CA ILE A 242 -7.95 40.65 3.01
C ILE A 242 -7.98 40.62 1.47
N LYS A 243 -6.88 41.06 0.85
CA LYS A 243 -6.71 41.04 -0.60
C LYS A 243 -6.40 39.62 -1.07
N MET A 244 -6.78 39.30 -2.30
CA MET A 244 -6.53 37.99 -2.89
C MET A 244 -5.49 38.07 -4.01
N ALA A 245 -4.73 36.99 -4.19
CA ALA A 245 -3.88 36.76 -5.34
C ALA A 245 -4.11 35.32 -5.83
N ILE A 246 -4.14 35.12 -7.14
CA ILE A 246 -4.18 33.80 -7.76
C ILE A 246 -2.73 33.34 -7.91
N ALA A 247 -2.31 32.41 -7.06
CA ALA A 247 -0.95 31.86 -7.11
C ALA A 247 -0.76 30.89 -8.27
N GLU A 248 -1.82 30.17 -8.66
CA GLU A 248 -1.82 29.29 -9.82
C GLU A 248 -3.22 29.18 -10.43
N THR A 249 -3.30 29.26 -11.76
CA THR A 249 -4.49 28.97 -12.54
C THR A 249 -4.10 28.67 -13.99
N GLY A 250 -4.99 28.03 -14.74
CA GLY A 250 -4.75 27.72 -16.14
C GLY A 250 -5.76 26.70 -16.65
N TRP A 251 -5.41 26.10 -17.79
CA TRP A 251 -6.13 24.98 -18.35
C TRP A 251 -5.17 24.06 -19.12
N PRO A 252 -5.27 22.73 -18.98
CA PRO A 252 -4.31 21.80 -19.57
C PRO A 252 -4.45 21.76 -21.10
N ASN A 253 -3.30 21.83 -21.80
CA ASN A 253 -3.22 21.82 -23.26
C ASN A 253 -3.29 20.41 -23.86
N SER A 254 -3.05 19.38 -23.04
CA SER A 254 -3.12 17.97 -23.39
C SER A 254 -3.36 17.13 -22.12
N GLY A 255 -3.68 15.86 -22.29
CA GLY A 255 -3.97 14.93 -21.19
C GLY A 255 -4.15 13.51 -21.70
N ASP A 256 -4.35 12.58 -20.77
CA ASP A 256 -4.70 11.21 -21.12
C ASP A 256 -6.09 11.18 -21.77
N ILE A 257 -6.42 10.09 -22.49
CA ILE A 257 -7.65 9.99 -23.28
C ILE A 257 -8.94 10.17 -22.46
N GLU A 258 -8.91 9.81 -21.16
CA GLU A 258 -10.02 9.94 -20.22
C GLU A 258 -10.20 11.38 -19.69
N GLN A 259 -9.21 12.25 -19.90
CA GLN A 259 -9.18 13.60 -19.34
C GLN A 259 -9.84 14.59 -20.30
N SER A 260 -11.18 14.53 -20.32
CA SER A 260 -11.98 15.37 -21.19
C SER A 260 -11.65 16.87 -21.04
N GLY A 261 -11.72 17.59 -22.15
CA GLY A 261 -11.45 19.01 -22.30
C GLY A 261 -10.00 19.45 -22.13
N ALA A 262 -9.05 18.56 -21.85
CA ALA A 262 -7.62 18.88 -21.89
C ALA A 262 -7.14 18.95 -23.36
N ASN A 263 -7.14 20.14 -23.95
CA ASN A 263 -6.74 20.36 -25.33
C ASN A 263 -6.27 21.80 -25.56
N ILE A 264 -5.51 22.00 -26.64
CA ILE A 264 -4.94 23.30 -27.04
C ILE A 264 -6.02 24.37 -27.19
N TYR A 265 -7.18 24.03 -27.74
CA TYR A 265 -8.26 25.01 -27.97
C TYR A 265 -8.76 25.59 -26.65
N ASN A 266 -9.13 24.74 -25.69
CA ASN A 266 -9.63 25.18 -24.38
C ASN A 266 -8.52 25.86 -23.57
N ALA A 267 -7.28 25.35 -23.63
CA ALA A 267 -6.13 25.96 -22.97
C ALA A 267 -5.86 27.39 -23.44
N ALA A 268 -5.79 27.58 -24.76
CA ALA A 268 -5.64 28.89 -25.37
C ALA A 268 -6.82 29.80 -25.05
N THR A 269 -8.05 29.29 -25.16
CA THR A 269 -9.28 30.05 -24.87
C THR A 269 -9.29 30.56 -23.43
N PHE A 270 -9.10 29.67 -22.45
CA PHE A 270 -9.10 30.03 -21.03
C PHE A 270 -8.03 31.06 -20.73
N ASN A 271 -6.77 30.79 -21.12
CA ASN A 271 -5.65 31.66 -20.79
C ASN A 271 -5.78 33.03 -21.48
N ARG A 272 -6.16 33.11 -22.76
CA ARG A 272 -6.37 34.38 -23.47
C ARG A 272 -7.48 35.22 -22.82
N ASN A 273 -8.59 34.60 -22.48
CA ASN A 273 -9.73 35.30 -21.86
C ASN A 273 -9.41 35.76 -20.44
N LEU A 274 -8.72 34.92 -19.65
CA LEU A 274 -8.23 35.29 -18.33
C LEU A 274 -7.27 36.48 -18.41
N ILE A 275 -6.30 36.45 -19.32
CA ILE A 275 -5.34 37.55 -19.50
C ILE A 275 -6.09 38.84 -19.84
N LYS A 276 -6.95 38.82 -20.86
CA LYS A 276 -7.76 39.98 -21.27
C LYS A 276 -8.62 40.52 -20.12
N ARG A 277 -9.18 39.63 -19.31
CA ARG A 277 -9.98 39.98 -18.14
C ARG A 277 -9.15 40.65 -17.04
N VAL A 278 -7.93 40.19 -16.79
CA VAL A 278 -7.08 40.66 -15.67
C VAL A 278 -6.30 41.92 -16.06
N THR A 279 -5.97 42.12 -17.33
CA THR A 279 -5.20 43.28 -17.82
C THR A 279 -6.04 44.50 -18.19
N VAL A 280 -7.37 44.40 -18.15
CA VAL A 280 -8.29 45.51 -18.45
C VAL A 280 -8.07 46.71 -17.54
N ASP A 281 -8.24 47.91 -18.11
CA ASP A 281 -8.12 49.19 -17.42
C ASP A 281 -9.38 50.03 -17.65
N PRO A 282 -10.16 50.38 -16.60
CA PRO A 282 -9.93 50.09 -15.18
C PRO A 282 -10.10 48.59 -14.82
N PRO A 283 -9.47 48.11 -13.73
CA PRO A 283 -9.57 46.71 -13.30
C PRO A 283 -11.01 46.28 -13.05
N MET A 284 -11.37 45.07 -13.49
CA MET A 284 -12.74 44.58 -13.34
C MET A 284 -13.04 44.06 -11.92
N GLY A 285 -12.09 43.36 -11.27
CA GLY A 285 -12.33 42.67 -9.99
C GLY A 285 -13.39 41.56 -10.11
N THR A 286 -13.84 40.96 -9.02
CA THR A 286 -14.96 39.99 -8.99
C THR A 286 -16.29 40.68 -8.64
N PRO A 287 -17.46 40.04 -8.83
CA PRO A 287 -18.74 40.60 -8.40
C PRO A 287 -18.79 41.04 -6.93
N ALA A 288 -18.17 40.31 -5.98
CA ALA A 288 -18.11 40.70 -4.57
C ALA A 288 -17.03 41.76 -4.27
N LYS A 289 -16.02 41.91 -5.14
CA LYS A 289 -14.93 42.90 -5.01
C LYS A 289 -14.64 43.59 -6.35
N PRO A 290 -15.59 44.40 -6.88
CA PRO A 290 -15.43 45.05 -8.18
C PRO A 290 -14.32 46.11 -8.13
N GLY A 291 -13.62 46.32 -9.24
CA GLY A 291 -12.58 47.37 -9.32
C GLY A 291 -11.21 47.00 -8.74
N ILE A 292 -11.07 45.82 -8.14
CA ILE A 292 -9.84 45.40 -7.45
C ILE A 292 -8.92 44.62 -8.40
N VAL A 293 -7.63 44.94 -8.38
CA VAL A 293 -6.59 44.14 -9.04
C VAL A 293 -6.31 42.89 -8.22
N ILE A 294 -6.42 41.73 -8.87
CA ILE A 294 -6.04 40.42 -8.32
C ILE A 294 -4.76 40.00 -9.05
N PRO A 295 -3.58 40.00 -8.40
CA PRO A 295 -2.37 39.46 -9.02
C PRO A 295 -2.60 38.02 -9.45
N THR A 296 -2.22 37.67 -10.68
CA THR A 296 -2.53 36.35 -11.26
C THR A 296 -1.29 35.74 -11.89
N PHE A 297 -1.01 34.48 -11.53
CA PHE A 297 0.01 33.66 -12.16
C PHE A 297 -0.61 32.50 -12.94
N LEU A 298 -0.24 32.38 -14.21
CA LEU A 298 -0.55 31.20 -15.02
C LEU A 298 0.32 30.02 -14.58
N PHE A 299 -0.23 28.79 -14.60
CA PHE A 299 0.33 27.65 -13.88
C PHE A 299 1.66 27.10 -14.41
N SER A 300 1.98 27.19 -15.71
CA SER A 300 3.34 26.82 -16.09
C SER A 300 3.84 27.45 -17.38
N LEU A 301 5.12 27.81 -17.36
CA LEU A 301 5.86 28.24 -18.55
C LEU A 301 6.01 27.11 -19.58
N TYR A 302 6.26 25.89 -19.10
CA TYR A 302 6.50 24.70 -19.93
C TYR A 302 5.69 23.50 -19.47
N ASP A 303 5.49 22.54 -20.37
CA ASP A 303 5.12 21.18 -20.01
C ASP A 303 6.27 20.49 -19.25
N GLU A 304 5.96 19.85 -18.12
CA GLU A 304 6.94 19.32 -17.15
C GLU A 304 6.88 17.79 -17.12
N ASN A 305 7.76 17.14 -17.89
CA ASN A 305 7.67 15.70 -18.17
C ASN A 305 7.92 14.76 -16.97
N GLN A 306 8.38 15.27 -15.83
CA GLN A 306 8.62 14.47 -14.62
C GLN A 306 7.57 14.69 -13.52
N LYS A 307 6.53 15.52 -13.78
CA LYS A 307 5.42 15.65 -12.83
C LYS A 307 4.66 14.32 -12.70
N PRO A 308 4.50 13.79 -11.47
CA PRO A 308 3.75 12.56 -11.22
C PRO A 308 2.24 12.83 -11.36
N GLY A 309 1.45 11.76 -11.54
CA GLY A 309 0.00 11.85 -11.63
C GLY A 309 -0.55 11.72 -13.06
N PRO A 310 -1.82 12.07 -13.28
CA PRO A 310 -2.49 11.98 -14.58
C PRO A 310 -1.79 12.77 -15.69
N GLY A 311 -2.05 12.44 -16.96
CA GLY A 311 -1.56 13.12 -18.16
C GLY A 311 -1.56 14.63 -18.08
N THR A 312 -2.69 15.21 -17.67
CA THR A 312 -2.88 16.66 -17.52
C THR A 312 -1.80 17.29 -16.67
N GLU A 313 -1.33 16.67 -15.58
CA GLU A 313 -0.34 17.25 -14.66
C GLU A 313 0.95 17.66 -15.38
N ARG A 314 1.28 17.03 -16.51
CA ARG A 314 2.47 17.31 -17.32
C ARG A 314 2.23 18.36 -18.41
N HIS A 315 0.99 18.76 -18.68
CA HIS A 315 0.58 19.46 -19.91
C HIS A 315 -0.17 20.78 -19.65
N TRP A 316 0.44 21.70 -18.90
CA TRP A 316 -0.13 23.03 -18.62
C TRP A 316 0.70 24.19 -19.19
N GLY A 317 1.75 23.88 -19.95
CA GLY A 317 2.72 24.83 -20.46
C GLY A 317 2.11 25.81 -21.45
N LEU A 318 2.73 27.00 -21.53
CA LEU A 318 2.52 27.95 -22.63
C LEU A 318 3.50 27.67 -23.78
N LEU A 319 4.68 27.14 -23.47
CA LEU A 319 5.76 26.87 -24.41
C LEU A 319 6.15 25.38 -24.41
N ASN A 320 6.58 24.91 -25.57
CA ASN A 320 7.34 23.68 -25.71
C ASN A 320 8.75 23.86 -25.12
N THR A 321 9.45 22.76 -24.86
CA THR A 321 10.81 22.80 -24.32
C THR A 321 11.87 23.31 -25.29
N ASN A 322 11.55 23.50 -26.57
CA ASN A 322 12.41 24.21 -27.52
C ASN A 322 12.17 25.73 -27.53
N GLY A 323 11.23 26.25 -26.73
CA GLY A 323 10.85 27.65 -26.66
C GLY A 323 9.75 28.09 -27.63
N THR A 324 9.22 27.20 -28.48
CA THR A 324 8.11 27.55 -29.36
C THR A 324 6.78 27.55 -28.60
N PRO A 325 5.85 28.47 -28.90
CA PRO A 325 4.54 28.48 -28.26
C PRO A 325 3.77 27.19 -28.59
N ILE A 326 3.09 26.62 -27.59
CA ILE A 326 2.11 25.53 -27.81
C ILE A 326 0.86 26.12 -28.50
N TYR A 327 0.50 27.34 -28.12
CA TYR A 327 -0.46 28.20 -28.77
C TYR A 327 -0.07 29.66 -28.53
N ASP A 328 -0.43 30.55 -29.46
CA ASP A 328 -0.12 31.97 -29.30
C ASP A 328 -0.83 32.57 -28.09
N VAL A 329 -0.09 33.34 -27.29
CA VAL A 329 -0.61 34.03 -26.12
C VAL A 329 0.09 35.39 -25.97
N ASP A 330 -0.69 36.45 -25.82
CA ASP A 330 -0.17 37.79 -25.50
C ASP A 330 -0.45 38.12 -24.03
N LEU A 331 0.60 38.07 -23.20
CA LEU A 331 0.51 38.36 -21.76
C LEU A 331 0.19 39.83 -21.45
N THR A 332 0.24 40.72 -22.44
CA THR A 332 -0.18 42.12 -22.28
C THR A 332 -1.70 42.30 -22.40
N GLY A 333 -2.37 41.35 -23.06
CA GLY A 333 -3.80 41.39 -23.35
C GLY A 333 -4.21 42.46 -24.36
N ALA A 334 -3.27 42.96 -25.17
CA ALA A 334 -3.51 43.96 -26.19
C ALA A 334 -4.11 43.37 -27.47
N LEU A 335 -3.84 42.09 -27.76
CA LEU A 335 -4.36 41.41 -28.95
C LEU A 335 -5.85 41.04 -28.83
N SER A 336 -6.57 41.17 -29.94
CA SER A 336 -7.94 40.71 -30.11
C SER A 336 -7.99 39.25 -30.58
N GLU A 337 -9.16 38.61 -30.51
CA GLU A 337 -9.30 37.20 -30.95
C GLU A 337 -8.94 36.98 -32.43
N GLN A 338 -9.08 38.01 -33.27
CA GLN A 338 -8.78 37.94 -34.71
C GLN A 338 -7.28 38.00 -35.01
N ASP A 339 -6.47 38.48 -34.06
CA ASP A 339 -5.02 38.63 -34.23
C ASP A 339 -4.27 37.31 -33.98
N TYR A 340 -4.93 36.32 -33.37
CA TYR A 340 -4.34 35.03 -33.08
C TYR A 340 -4.51 34.05 -34.24
N THR A 341 -3.56 33.12 -34.39
CA THR A 341 -3.73 32.00 -35.32
C THR A 341 -4.95 31.16 -34.96
N ASN A 342 -5.64 30.65 -35.99
CA ASN A 342 -6.76 29.73 -35.81
C ASN A 342 -6.34 28.50 -34.99
N LEU A 343 -7.11 28.21 -33.94
CA LEU A 343 -6.89 27.06 -33.07
C LEU A 343 -7.43 25.77 -33.71
N PRO A 344 -6.81 24.61 -33.45
CA PRO A 344 -7.38 23.33 -33.84
C PRO A 344 -8.74 23.14 -33.16
N GLN A 345 -9.69 22.46 -33.82
CA GLN A 345 -10.98 22.15 -33.21
C GLN A 345 -10.81 21.22 -32.00
N PRO A 346 -11.54 21.42 -30.89
CA PRO A 346 -11.47 20.55 -29.73
C PRO A 346 -12.23 19.24 -29.96
N LEU A 347 -11.64 18.11 -29.56
CA LEU A 347 -12.14 16.77 -29.93
C LEU A 347 -12.50 15.90 -28.75
N ASN A 348 -11.99 16.26 -27.58
CA ASN A 348 -12.20 15.56 -26.32
C ASN A 348 -13.03 16.40 -25.34
N ASN A 349 -13.83 17.37 -25.80
CA ASN A 349 -14.73 18.17 -24.94
C ASN A 349 -15.91 17.37 -24.38
N LYS A 350 -16.03 16.10 -24.76
CA LYS A 350 -16.98 15.15 -24.19
C LYS A 350 -16.19 14.02 -23.54
N PRO A 351 -16.70 13.43 -22.45
CA PRO A 351 -16.12 12.22 -21.89
C PRO A 351 -15.92 11.17 -22.97
N PHE A 352 -14.71 10.64 -23.04
CA PHE A 352 -14.39 9.56 -23.95
C PHE A 352 -15.25 8.34 -23.58
N LYS A 353 -16.01 7.80 -24.55
CA LYS A 353 -16.92 6.66 -24.33
C LYS A 353 -16.30 5.31 -24.69
N GLY A 354 -15.07 5.31 -25.21
CA GLY A 354 -14.35 4.11 -25.59
C GLY A 354 -13.54 3.56 -24.40
N LYS A 355 -13.14 2.28 -24.48
CA LYS A 355 -12.07 1.73 -23.64
C LYS A 355 -10.80 1.77 -24.46
N LEU A 356 -9.81 2.62 -24.15
CA LEU A 356 -8.53 2.61 -24.84
C LEU A 356 -7.38 3.05 -23.92
N TRP A 357 -6.28 2.31 -24.00
CA TRP A 357 -5.00 2.60 -23.35
C TRP A 357 -3.92 2.65 -24.44
N ALA A 358 -3.14 3.73 -24.51
CA ALA A 358 -1.90 3.78 -25.28
C ALA A 358 -0.91 4.74 -24.61
N MET A 359 0.32 4.28 -24.35
CA MET A 359 1.44 5.11 -23.88
C MET A 359 2.28 5.59 -25.08
N GLY A 360 2.16 6.87 -25.47
CA GLY A 360 3.02 7.50 -26.50
C GLY A 360 2.46 8.80 -27.13
N THR A 361 3.32 9.62 -27.75
CA THR A 361 2.94 10.90 -28.40
C THR A 361 2.09 10.68 -29.66
N CYS A 362 0.78 10.89 -29.55
CA CYS A 362 -0.21 10.70 -30.61
C CYS A 362 -0.48 11.95 -31.47
N ASP A 363 0.42 12.95 -31.47
CA ASP A 363 0.16 14.29 -32.03
C ASP A 363 -0.21 14.32 -33.53
N GLU A 364 0.34 13.40 -34.33
CA GLU A 364 0.09 13.31 -35.78
C GLU A 364 -1.21 12.56 -36.13
N LEU A 365 -1.88 11.98 -35.12
CA LEU A 365 -3.23 11.41 -35.20
C LEU A 365 -4.31 12.44 -34.87
N ALA A 366 -3.93 13.68 -34.54
CA ALA A 366 -4.89 14.76 -34.30
C ALA A 366 -5.56 15.20 -35.63
N PRO A 367 -6.85 15.56 -35.61
CA PRO A 367 -7.56 16.09 -36.77
C PRO A 367 -6.87 17.25 -37.45
N GLY A 368 -6.90 17.20 -38.78
CA GLY A 368 -6.19 18.13 -39.65
C GLY A 368 -4.70 17.81 -39.83
N LYS A 369 -4.15 16.79 -39.15
CA LYS A 369 -2.78 16.30 -39.35
C LYS A 369 -2.70 15.21 -40.41
N ARG A 370 -1.48 14.98 -40.90
CA ARG A 370 -1.20 14.21 -42.12
C ARG A 370 -1.60 12.73 -42.03
N CYS A 371 -1.83 12.22 -40.82
CA CYS A 371 -2.18 10.83 -40.56
C CYS A 371 -3.49 10.68 -39.78
N TYR A 372 -4.35 11.71 -39.84
CA TYR A 372 -5.67 11.68 -39.22
C TYR A 372 -6.68 10.76 -39.95
N GLU A 373 -6.66 10.75 -41.29
CA GLU A 373 -7.62 9.95 -42.08
C GLU A 373 -6.97 8.69 -42.68
N PRO A 374 -7.67 7.53 -42.71
CA PRO A 374 -9.02 7.32 -42.17
C PRO A 374 -9.02 7.28 -40.64
N VAL A 375 -10.04 7.84 -39.98
CA VAL A 375 -10.19 7.73 -38.51
C VAL A 375 -10.72 6.34 -38.16
N SER A 376 -9.82 5.40 -37.85
CA SER A 376 -10.18 4.09 -37.34
C SER A 376 -9.19 3.64 -36.27
N ILE A 377 -9.62 2.78 -35.34
CA ILE A 377 -8.76 2.21 -34.30
C ILE A 377 -7.49 1.60 -34.91
N ILE A 378 -7.68 0.97 -36.07
CA ILE A 378 -6.68 0.26 -36.83
C ILE A 378 -5.63 1.21 -37.43
N SER A 379 -6.06 2.21 -38.18
CA SER A 379 -5.17 3.19 -38.81
C SER A 379 -4.40 4.01 -37.77
N ASN A 380 -5.05 4.33 -36.64
CA ASN A 380 -4.44 5.06 -35.54
C ASN A 380 -3.41 4.21 -34.79
N ALA A 381 -3.72 2.95 -34.49
CA ALA A 381 -2.77 2.02 -33.88
C ALA A 381 -1.57 1.74 -34.80
N SER A 382 -1.79 1.51 -36.10
CA SER A 382 -0.72 1.27 -37.07
C SER A 382 0.23 2.46 -37.19
N TYR A 383 -0.29 3.70 -37.15
CA TYR A 383 0.54 4.89 -37.12
C TYR A 383 1.35 5.02 -35.82
N ALA A 384 0.71 4.79 -34.66
CA ALA A 384 1.37 4.87 -33.35
C ALA A 384 2.54 3.88 -33.24
N PHE A 385 2.35 2.62 -33.65
CA PHE A 385 3.41 1.62 -33.69
C PHE A 385 4.52 1.99 -34.70
N SER A 386 4.15 2.46 -35.89
CA SER A 386 5.13 2.85 -36.92
C SER A 386 5.97 4.06 -36.49
N SER A 387 5.35 5.04 -35.82
CA SER A 387 6.00 6.25 -35.33
C SER A 387 6.97 5.94 -34.18
N TYR A 388 6.56 5.13 -33.20
CA TYR A 388 7.44 4.66 -32.13
C TYR A 388 8.63 3.87 -32.70
N TRP A 389 8.39 2.94 -33.64
CA TRP A 389 9.45 2.15 -34.25
C TRP A 389 10.47 3.01 -35.00
N ALA A 390 9.98 3.95 -35.82
CA ALA A 390 10.83 4.86 -36.57
C ALA A 390 11.72 5.73 -35.65
N LYS A 391 11.21 6.12 -34.48
CA LYS A 391 11.91 7.00 -33.53
C LYS A 391 12.97 6.30 -32.70
N PHE A 392 12.78 5.03 -32.33
CA PHE A 392 13.62 4.35 -31.33
C PHE A 392 14.46 3.18 -31.88
N ARG A 393 14.30 2.80 -33.16
CA ARG A 393 15.09 1.71 -33.77
C ARG A 393 16.59 1.98 -33.80
N GLU A 394 17.02 3.24 -33.92
CA GLU A 394 18.44 3.62 -33.96
C GLU A 394 19.11 3.56 -32.58
N THR A 395 18.31 3.53 -31.51
CA THR A 395 18.77 3.37 -30.11
C THR A 395 18.52 1.96 -29.56
N GLY A 396 18.30 0.97 -30.43
CA GLY A 396 18.18 -0.43 -30.04
C GLY A 396 16.80 -0.88 -29.56
N ALA A 397 15.73 -0.10 -29.79
CA ALA A 397 14.38 -0.64 -29.64
C ALA A 397 14.18 -1.81 -30.62
N SER A 398 13.25 -2.72 -30.30
CA SER A 398 12.81 -3.78 -31.22
C SER A 398 11.42 -3.46 -31.80
N CYS A 399 11.09 -3.98 -32.98
CA CYS A 399 9.74 -3.85 -33.59
C CYS A 399 8.70 -4.73 -32.85
N TYR A 400 9.09 -5.29 -31.71
CA TYR A 400 8.33 -6.26 -30.95
C TYR A 400 7.51 -5.55 -29.88
N PHE A 401 6.31 -5.12 -30.27
CA PHE A 401 5.31 -4.53 -29.38
C PHE A 401 4.43 -5.62 -28.76
N ASN A 402 5.04 -6.62 -28.11
CA ASN A 402 4.34 -7.82 -27.64
C ASN A 402 3.50 -8.52 -28.74
N GLY A 403 4.02 -8.56 -29.97
CA GLY A 403 3.33 -9.17 -31.13
C GLY A 403 2.30 -8.27 -31.81
N LEU A 404 2.02 -7.07 -31.29
CA LEU A 404 1.02 -6.14 -31.85
C LEU A 404 1.46 -5.40 -33.11
N ALA A 405 2.75 -5.47 -33.49
CA ALA A 405 3.24 -4.95 -34.75
C ALA A 405 4.33 -5.86 -35.34
N VAL A 406 4.42 -5.86 -36.68
CA VAL A 406 5.40 -6.58 -37.48
C VAL A 406 5.96 -5.62 -38.54
N GLN A 407 7.21 -5.81 -38.94
CA GLN A 407 7.77 -5.08 -40.06
C GLN A 407 7.15 -5.67 -41.38
N THR A 408 6.24 -4.96 -42.12
CA THR A 408 5.86 -5.30 -43.55
C THR A 408 6.18 -4.27 -44.67
N THR A 409 6.72 -4.59 -45.86
CA THR A 409 7.25 -3.60 -46.87
C THR A 409 6.20 -2.88 -47.73
N ILE A 410 4.91 -3.12 -47.48
CA ILE A 410 3.80 -2.84 -48.41
C ILE A 410 2.79 -1.86 -47.78
N ASP A 411 2.16 -0.99 -48.57
CA ASP A 411 1.23 0.08 -48.13
C ASP A 411 -0.18 -0.46 -47.76
N PRO A 412 -0.71 -0.23 -46.53
CA PRO A 412 -1.84 -0.97 -45.98
C PRO A 412 -3.26 -0.38 -46.20
N ILE A 413 -3.53 0.40 -47.25
CA ILE A 413 -4.87 0.97 -47.49
C ILE A 413 -5.60 0.28 -48.67
N PRO A 414 -6.60 -0.61 -48.44
CA PRO A 414 -7.51 -1.03 -49.51
C PRO A 414 -9.02 -0.80 -49.25
N ASN A 415 -9.74 -0.62 -50.35
CA ASN A 415 -11.12 -0.14 -50.53
C ASN A 415 -12.25 -1.10 -50.05
N ILE A 416 -13.37 -0.49 -49.65
CA ILE A 416 -14.65 -1.03 -49.13
C ILE A 416 -15.45 -1.87 -50.16
N VAL A 417 -15.96 -3.06 -49.77
CA VAL A 417 -17.24 -3.64 -50.28
C VAL A 417 -17.93 -4.49 -49.18
N MET A 418 -19.24 -4.28 -48.98
CA MET A 418 -20.16 -4.97 -48.04
C MET A 418 -20.75 -6.30 -48.59
N SER A 419 -21.11 -7.26 -47.72
CA SER A 419 -22.32 -8.10 -47.93
C SER A 419 -22.89 -8.71 -46.63
N LEU A 420 -24.22 -8.85 -46.60
CA LEU A 420 -25.12 -9.24 -45.50
C LEU A 420 -25.31 -10.75 -45.27
N ASN A 421 -25.68 -11.08 -44.02
CA ASN A 421 -26.66 -12.07 -43.50
C ASN A 421 -26.48 -13.62 -43.53
N SER A 422 -26.88 -14.19 -42.38
CA SER A 422 -27.64 -15.44 -42.09
C SER A 422 -26.94 -16.79 -41.79
N SER A 423 -26.91 -17.12 -40.48
CA SER A 423 -27.45 -18.31 -39.76
C SER A 423 -27.35 -19.77 -40.27
N PHE A 424 -27.11 -20.68 -39.29
CA PHE A 424 -27.41 -22.13 -39.14
C PHE A 424 -26.28 -23.20 -39.29
N VAL A 425 -25.94 -23.80 -38.13
CA VAL A 425 -25.92 -25.25 -37.73
C VAL A 425 -25.12 -26.31 -38.52
N ALA A 426 -24.11 -26.84 -37.82
CA ALA A 426 -23.69 -28.24 -37.55
C ALA A 426 -23.17 -29.26 -38.60
N SER A 427 -22.30 -30.13 -38.04
CA SER A 427 -21.95 -31.54 -38.36
C SER A 427 -20.84 -31.86 -39.37
N SER A 428 -19.66 -32.16 -38.80
CA SER A 428 -18.80 -33.37 -38.90
C SER A 428 -18.63 -34.18 -40.21
N CYS A 429 -17.33 -34.38 -40.53
CA CYS A 429 -16.62 -35.59 -41.01
C CYS A 429 -16.90 -36.10 -42.45
N ASP A 430 -15.97 -35.97 -43.42
CA ASP A 430 -14.74 -36.78 -43.69
C ASP A 430 -15.01 -37.68 -44.95
N PRO A 431 -14.09 -38.36 -45.66
CA PRO A 431 -12.64 -38.18 -45.90
C PRO A 431 -12.21 -38.26 -47.40
N ILE A 432 -10.98 -37.79 -47.70
CA ILE A 432 -9.93 -38.43 -48.54
C ILE A 432 -10.05 -38.53 -50.11
N TYR A 433 -8.87 -38.30 -50.72
CA TYR A 433 -8.31 -38.77 -52.02
C TYR A 433 -8.25 -37.82 -53.25
N ALA A 434 -7.06 -37.20 -53.34
CA ALA A 434 -6.17 -37.05 -54.51
C ALA A 434 -6.52 -36.17 -55.72
N LEU A 435 -5.74 -35.09 -55.83
CA LEU A 435 -4.81 -34.77 -56.93
C LEU A 435 -4.91 -35.65 -58.20
N LYS A 436 -5.29 -35.03 -59.32
CA LYS A 436 -4.41 -34.92 -60.51
C LYS A 436 -5.01 -34.01 -61.59
N HIS A 437 -4.24 -32.97 -61.89
CA HIS A 437 -3.96 -32.43 -63.21
C HIS A 437 -5.07 -31.98 -64.18
N LEU A 438 -4.94 -30.68 -64.49
CA LEU A 438 -4.83 -30.08 -65.82
C LEU A 438 -6.11 -29.60 -66.54
N ALA A 439 -5.86 -28.46 -67.19
CA ALA A 439 -6.50 -27.94 -68.40
C ALA A 439 -7.74 -27.05 -68.22
N SER A 440 -7.45 -25.75 -68.26
CA SER A 440 -8.25 -24.75 -68.99
C SER A 440 -8.66 -25.27 -70.37
N PRO A 441 -9.83 -24.87 -70.92
CA PRO A 441 -9.79 -23.76 -71.87
C PRO A 441 -11.03 -22.83 -71.92
N HIS A 442 -10.73 -21.53 -72.05
CA HIS A 442 -11.31 -20.54 -72.96
C HIS A 442 -12.81 -20.11 -72.99
N ARG A 443 -12.94 -18.76 -72.93
CA ARG A 443 -13.77 -17.82 -73.76
C ARG A 443 -15.28 -17.77 -73.45
N ARG A 444 -16.01 -16.64 -73.49
CA ARG A 444 -15.81 -15.27 -74.01
C ARG A 444 -17.05 -14.40 -73.59
N LEU A 445 -16.87 -13.06 -73.58
CA LEU A 445 -17.84 -11.98 -73.94
C LEU A 445 -19.00 -11.69 -72.93
N ILE A 446 -19.36 -10.46 -72.51
CA ILE A 446 -19.53 -9.14 -73.18
C ILE A 446 -19.45 -7.94 -72.18
N ASN A 447 -19.09 -6.77 -72.74
CA ASN A 447 -19.07 -5.35 -72.28
C ASN A 447 -20.22 -4.86 -71.34
N SER A 448 -20.08 -3.82 -70.51
CA SER A 448 -19.74 -2.43 -70.88
C SER A 448 -19.47 -1.46 -69.70
N ASN A 449 -18.51 -0.54 -69.94
CA ASN A 449 -18.33 0.85 -69.46
C ASN A 449 -18.41 1.23 -67.96
N PHE A 450 -17.28 1.63 -67.35
CA PHE A 450 -16.90 3.05 -67.13
C PHE A 450 -15.49 3.20 -66.46
N LEU A 451 -14.68 4.07 -67.07
CA LEU A 451 -13.53 4.88 -66.62
C LEU A 451 -12.75 4.53 -65.33
N TYR A 452 -11.45 4.21 -65.47
CA TYR A 452 -10.29 5.09 -65.17
C TYR A 452 -8.98 4.29 -65.24
N ARG A 453 -8.05 4.66 -66.14
CA ARG A 453 -6.60 4.32 -66.02
C ARG A 453 -5.79 5.08 -67.07
N LYS A 454 -4.85 5.91 -66.60
CA LYS A 454 -3.43 5.86 -66.98
C LYS A 454 -2.63 6.96 -66.27
N CYS A 455 -1.64 6.56 -65.47
CA CYS A 455 -0.24 6.88 -65.69
C CYS A 455 0.62 5.86 -64.93
N THR A 456 1.49 5.16 -65.64
CA THR A 456 2.63 4.37 -65.14
C THR A 456 3.80 5.30 -64.80
N PRO A 457 4.78 4.87 -63.98
CA PRO A 457 6.03 4.38 -64.58
C PRO A 457 6.77 3.26 -63.82
N PHE A 458 7.77 2.74 -64.52
CA PHE A 458 8.75 1.70 -64.20
C PHE A 458 9.88 2.20 -63.25
N LEU A 459 10.27 1.33 -62.30
CA LEU A 459 11.64 0.85 -61.98
C LEU A 459 12.77 1.85 -61.58
N VAL A 460 13.20 1.81 -60.30
CA VAL A 460 14.48 1.22 -59.79
C VAL A 460 14.87 1.76 -58.39
N THR A 461 14.96 0.79 -57.46
CA THR A 461 15.75 0.66 -56.21
C THR A 461 15.51 1.50 -54.94
N ARG A 462 15.28 0.70 -53.87
CA ARG A 462 15.71 0.83 -52.46
C ARG A 462 15.14 1.99 -51.63
N ASN A 463 14.03 1.68 -50.98
CA ASN A 463 13.89 1.47 -49.53
C ASN A 463 12.43 1.77 -49.17
N GLN A 464 11.57 0.76 -49.22
CA GLN A 464 10.19 0.93 -48.80
C GLN A 464 10.03 0.62 -47.31
N THR A 465 9.66 1.70 -46.63
CA THR A 465 9.03 1.82 -45.32
C THR A 465 7.92 0.82 -45.11
N PHE A 466 7.88 0.26 -43.90
CA PHE A 466 6.99 -0.82 -43.55
C PHE A 466 5.74 -0.33 -42.75
N ARG A 467 4.48 -0.71 -43.11
CA ARG A 467 3.21 -0.42 -42.35
C ARG A 467 2.18 -1.57 -42.47
N VAL A 468 1.56 -2.04 -41.36
CA VAL A 468 0.66 -3.25 -41.29
C VAL A 468 -0.83 -2.89 -41.08
N TYR A 469 -1.73 -3.63 -41.73
CA TYR A 469 -3.06 -4.04 -41.20
C TYR A 469 -3.46 -5.46 -41.66
N CYS A 470 -4.42 -6.07 -40.94
CA CYS A 470 -4.78 -7.48 -40.86
C CYS A 470 -6.17 -7.77 -41.45
N ASP A 471 -6.26 -8.77 -42.32
CA ASP A 471 -7.23 -9.85 -42.10
C ASP A 471 -6.67 -11.15 -42.69
N SER A 472 -6.25 -12.03 -41.80
CA SER A 472 -6.30 -13.47 -42.04
C SER A 472 -6.31 -14.14 -40.68
N GLN A 473 -7.20 -15.12 -40.50
CA GLN A 473 -7.28 -15.98 -39.33
C GLN A 473 -5.92 -16.60 -38.96
N THR A 474 -5.14 -15.91 -38.14
CA THR A 474 -4.08 -16.52 -37.35
C THR A 474 -4.62 -16.59 -35.94
N LYS A 475 -4.89 -17.81 -35.46
CA LYS A 475 -5.15 -18.08 -34.04
C LYS A 475 -4.04 -17.41 -33.23
N GLU A 476 -4.34 -16.30 -32.55
CA GLU A 476 -3.44 -15.74 -31.54
C GLU A 476 -3.25 -16.80 -30.47
N MET A 477 -2.05 -17.36 -30.38
CA MET A 477 -1.74 -18.30 -29.31
C MET A 477 -1.71 -17.55 -27.98
N GLN A 478 -2.54 -17.96 -27.03
CA GLN A 478 -2.63 -17.30 -25.73
C GLN A 478 -1.42 -17.65 -24.86
N ILE A 479 -0.84 -16.67 -24.17
CA ILE A 479 0.24 -16.91 -23.20
C ILE A 479 -0.35 -17.54 -21.94
N ARG A 480 0.22 -18.67 -21.53
CA ARG A 480 -0.15 -19.44 -20.34
C ARG A 480 1.06 -19.54 -19.42
N LYS A 481 1.07 -18.78 -18.32
CA LYS A 481 2.03 -18.99 -17.23
C LYS A 481 1.63 -20.22 -16.41
N PHE A 482 2.62 -21.01 -16.01
CA PHE A 482 2.40 -22.27 -15.30
C PHE A 482 3.47 -22.52 -14.24
N SER A 483 3.10 -23.31 -13.24
CA SER A 483 3.99 -23.79 -12.18
C SER A 483 4.86 -24.94 -12.73
N PRO A 484 6.20 -24.83 -12.73
CA PRO A 484 7.08 -25.76 -13.45
C PRO A 484 6.96 -27.24 -13.05
N ILE A 485 6.69 -27.53 -11.78
CA ILE A 485 6.59 -28.89 -11.27
C ILE A 485 5.13 -29.32 -11.17
N LEU A 486 4.25 -28.47 -10.65
CA LEU A 486 2.82 -28.79 -10.49
C LEU A 486 2.14 -29.15 -11.82
N GLU A 487 2.43 -28.41 -12.88
CA GLU A 487 1.85 -28.65 -14.21
C GLU A 487 2.81 -29.40 -15.16
N SER A 488 3.85 -30.05 -14.63
CA SER A 488 4.92 -30.70 -15.42
C SER A 488 4.42 -31.71 -16.46
N MET A 489 3.33 -32.42 -16.18
CA MET A 489 2.71 -33.35 -17.13
C MET A 489 2.20 -32.68 -18.42
N LEU A 490 1.84 -31.40 -18.36
CA LEU A 490 1.42 -30.64 -19.53
C LEU A 490 2.63 -30.19 -20.38
N LEU A 491 3.84 -30.17 -19.79
CA LEU A 491 5.06 -29.61 -20.39
C LEU A 491 5.95 -30.63 -21.09
N SER A 492 5.82 -31.92 -20.76
CA SER A 492 6.73 -33.00 -21.17
C SER A 492 6.79 -33.29 -22.68
N GLY A 493 6.14 -32.49 -23.52
CA GLY A 493 6.19 -32.55 -25.00
C GLY A 493 6.62 -31.26 -25.71
N ASN A 494 6.89 -30.15 -25.00
CA ASN A 494 7.08 -28.81 -25.59
C ASN A 494 8.48 -28.20 -25.40
N GLY A 495 9.50 -29.00 -25.06
CA GLY A 495 10.91 -28.53 -24.98
C GLY A 495 11.28 -27.75 -23.71
N VAL A 496 10.41 -27.69 -22.71
CA VAL A 496 10.71 -27.14 -21.38
C VAL A 496 11.42 -28.20 -20.54
N VAL A 497 12.62 -27.88 -20.02
CA VAL A 497 13.42 -28.79 -19.20
C VAL A 497 12.81 -28.90 -17.79
N PRO A 498 12.50 -30.10 -17.28
CA PRO A 498 12.02 -30.28 -15.92
C PRO A 498 13.03 -29.72 -14.89
N SER A 499 12.55 -28.87 -13.99
CA SER A 499 13.32 -28.41 -12.82
C SER A 499 13.08 -29.38 -11.66
N ASN A 500 14.14 -29.82 -10.97
CA ASN A 500 14.01 -30.60 -9.73
C ASN A 500 13.90 -29.71 -8.49
N GLU A 501 13.99 -28.40 -8.65
CA GLU A 501 13.90 -27.40 -7.58
C GLU A 501 12.61 -26.58 -7.72
N TRP A 502 11.95 -26.32 -6.59
CA TRP A 502 10.75 -25.48 -6.53
C TRP A 502 11.07 -24.06 -6.95
N LYS A 503 10.30 -23.52 -7.91
CA LYS A 503 10.42 -22.13 -8.37
C LYS A 503 9.18 -21.30 -8.07
N ALA A 504 8.02 -21.95 -8.06
CA ALA A 504 6.75 -21.37 -7.65
C ALA A 504 6.25 -22.08 -6.40
N VAL A 505 5.61 -21.35 -5.49
CA VAL A 505 5.01 -21.94 -4.27
C VAL A 505 4.09 -23.12 -4.59
N PRO A 506 3.24 -23.09 -5.63
CA PRO A 506 2.40 -24.24 -5.97
C PRO A 506 3.16 -25.52 -6.37
N ASP A 507 4.47 -25.45 -6.70
CA ASP A 507 5.29 -26.63 -7.01
C ASP A 507 5.37 -27.63 -5.82
N ILE A 508 5.17 -27.13 -4.59
CA ILE A 508 5.23 -27.96 -3.39
C ILE A 508 4.19 -29.08 -3.39
N TRP A 509 3.01 -28.86 -3.98
CA TRP A 509 1.89 -29.79 -3.92
C TRP A 509 2.15 -31.06 -4.69
N ARG A 510 2.75 -30.94 -5.89
CA ARG A 510 3.11 -32.09 -6.71
C ARG A 510 4.13 -32.99 -6.01
N THR A 511 5.21 -32.40 -5.51
CA THR A 511 6.23 -33.17 -4.80
C THR A 511 5.72 -33.78 -3.50
N SER A 512 4.76 -33.13 -2.83
CA SER A 512 4.13 -33.65 -1.61
C SER A 512 3.16 -34.79 -1.93
N ALA A 513 2.37 -34.67 -3.00
CA ALA A 513 1.48 -35.72 -3.48
C ALA A 513 2.22 -36.96 -3.99
N GLU A 514 3.37 -36.79 -4.66
CA GLU A 514 4.23 -37.91 -5.06
C GLU A 514 4.81 -38.67 -3.86
N LYS A 515 5.10 -37.97 -2.76
CA LYS A 515 5.67 -38.58 -1.54
C LYS A 515 4.60 -39.13 -0.59
N PHE A 516 3.45 -38.48 -0.48
CA PHE A 516 2.47 -38.68 0.59
C PHE A 516 1.02 -38.85 0.08
N GLY A 517 0.83 -39.10 -1.22
CA GLY A 517 -0.45 -38.99 -1.92
C GLY A 517 -1.68 -39.61 -1.25
N ASP A 518 -1.55 -40.80 -0.65
CA ASP A 518 -2.66 -41.52 -0.01
C ASP A 518 -2.91 -41.11 1.45
N ARG A 519 -2.02 -40.29 2.05
CA ARG A 519 -2.20 -39.77 3.41
C ARG A 519 -3.21 -38.63 3.39
N VAL A 520 -4.00 -38.53 4.46
CA VAL A 520 -4.85 -37.36 4.71
C VAL A 520 -3.96 -36.13 4.88
N ALA A 521 -4.17 -35.12 4.04
CA ALA A 521 -3.49 -33.85 4.11
C ALA A 521 -4.23 -32.90 5.04
N LEU A 522 -5.55 -32.79 4.88
CA LEU A 522 -6.34 -31.86 5.68
C LEU A 522 -7.73 -32.38 6.07
N VAL A 523 -8.25 -31.83 7.16
CA VAL A 523 -9.60 -32.07 7.69
C VAL A 523 -10.23 -30.74 8.10
N ASP A 524 -11.33 -30.37 7.46
CA ASP A 524 -12.15 -29.19 7.75
C ASP A 524 -13.55 -29.63 8.22
N PRO A 525 -13.76 -29.78 9.54
CA PRO A 525 -14.97 -30.39 10.07
C PRO A 525 -16.14 -29.40 10.25
N TYR A 526 -15.92 -28.10 10.12
CA TYR A 526 -16.88 -27.06 10.54
C TYR A 526 -17.56 -26.33 9.39
N HIS A 527 -17.01 -26.41 8.18
CA HIS A 527 -17.71 -25.95 6.98
C HIS A 527 -18.66 -27.02 6.44
N ASP A 528 -19.65 -26.60 5.67
CA ASP A 528 -20.66 -27.49 5.08
C ASP A 528 -20.45 -27.60 3.55
N PRO A 529 -20.23 -28.81 3.00
CA PRO A 529 -20.06 -30.07 3.72
C PRO A 529 -18.70 -30.19 4.44
N PRO A 530 -18.63 -30.90 5.58
CA PRO A 530 -17.36 -31.25 6.21
C PRO A 530 -16.44 -31.95 5.21
N THR A 531 -15.19 -31.52 5.12
CA THR A 531 -14.29 -31.92 4.04
C THR A 531 -13.02 -32.56 4.61
N SER A 532 -12.61 -33.69 4.02
CA SER A 532 -11.31 -34.32 4.29
C SER A 532 -10.68 -34.71 2.97
N MET A 533 -9.40 -34.38 2.78
CA MET A 533 -8.69 -34.61 1.51
C MET A 533 -7.33 -35.24 1.75
N THR A 534 -6.98 -36.23 0.92
CA THR A 534 -5.61 -36.72 0.83
C THR A 534 -4.71 -35.74 0.09
N TYR A 535 -3.39 -35.91 0.19
CA TYR A 535 -2.43 -35.08 -0.55
C TYR A 535 -2.68 -35.10 -2.06
N LYS A 536 -3.01 -36.28 -2.61
CA LYS A 536 -3.35 -36.44 -4.03
C LYS A 536 -4.65 -35.73 -4.42
N GLN A 537 -5.66 -35.79 -3.55
CA GLN A 537 -6.92 -35.08 -3.77
C GLN A 537 -6.73 -33.56 -3.70
N LEU A 538 -5.94 -33.08 -2.73
CA LEU A 538 -5.64 -31.66 -2.58
C LEU A 538 -4.87 -31.09 -3.78
N GLU A 539 -3.85 -31.81 -4.27
CA GLU A 539 -3.15 -31.44 -5.52
C GLU A 539 -4.14 -31.31 -6.68
N GLN A 540 -5.04 -32.30 -6.84
CA GLN A 540 -6.03 -32.29 -7.92
C GLN A 540 -7.03 -31.14 -7.79
N GLU A 541 -7.49 -30.81 -6.58
CA GLU A 541 -8.38 -29.67 -6.34
C GLU A 541 -7.69 -28.34 -6.68
N ILE A 542 -6.40 -28.18 -6.35
CA ILE A 542 -5.61 -26.99 -6.70
C ILE A 542 -5.47 -26.88 -8.23
N LEU A 543 -5.14 -27.98 -8.91
CA LEU A 543 -5.08 -28.02 -10.38
C LEU A 543 -6.41 -27.65 -11.01
N ASN A 544 -7.51 -28.27 -10.56
CA ASN A 544 -8.86 -27.99 -11.04
C ASN A 544 -9.23 -26.52 -10.79
N PHE A 545 -9.00 -25.98 -9.60
CA PHE A 545 -9.33 -24.59 -9.31
C PHE A 545 -8.52 -23.61 -10.18
N SER A 546 -7.20 -23.84 -10.29
CA SER A 546 -6.32 -23.03 -11.14
C SER A 546 -6.77 -23.02 -12.60
N GLU A 547 -7.18 -24.17 -13.13
CA GLU A 547 -7.63 -24.28 -14.51
C GLU A 547 -9.00 -23.64 -14.70
N GLY A 548 -9.91 -23.80 -13.74
CA GLY A 548 -11.21 -23.13 -13.75
C GLY A 548 -11.07 -21.61 -13.83
N LEU A 549 -10.12 -21.03 -13.09
CA LEU A 549 -9.79 -19.60 -13.18
C LEU A 549 -9.33 -19.18 -14.58
N ARG A 550 -8.50 -20.00 -15.26
CA ARG A 550 -8.08 -19.73 -16.63
C ARG A 550 -9.25 -19.81 -17.60
N VAL A 551 -10.15 -20.78 -17.44
CA VAL A 551 -11.35 -20.96 -18.29
C VAL A 551 -12.26 -19.73 -18.21
N ILE A 552 -12.48 -19.17 -17.02
CA ILE A 552 -13.28 -17.94 -16.86
C ILE A 552 -12.50 -16.65 -17.22
N GLY A 553 -11.25 -16.80 -17.68
CA GLY A 553 -10.46 -15.74 -18.30
C GLY A 553 -9.51 -14.99 -17.39
N LEU A 554 -9.15 -15.51 -16.21
CA LEU A 554 -8.08 -14.92 -15.40
C LEU A 554 -6.75 -15.00 -16.15
N LYS A 555 -6.03 -13.88 -16.25
CA LYS A 555 -4.75 -13.81 -16.93
C LYS A 555 -3.59 -13.75 -15.93
N PRO A 556 -2.37 -14.17 -16.33
CA PRO A 556 -1.19 -13.96 -15.51
C PRO A 556 -0.99 -12.48 -15.14
N GLU A 557 -0.39 -12.23 -13.97
CA GLU A 557 -0.07 -10.90 -13.41
C GLU A 557 -1.28 -10.01 -13.03
N GLU A 558 -2.50 -10.44 -13.35
CA GLU A 558 -3.72 -9.84 -12.80
C GLU A 558 -3.82 -10.10 -11.29
N LYS A 559 -4.47 -9.19 -10.56
CA LYS A 559 -4.64 -9.31 -9.12
C LYS A 559 -6.03 -9.87 -8.85
N LEU A 560 -6.12 -10.93 -8.06
CA LEU A 560 -7.41 -11.47 -7.60
C LEU A 560 -7.55 -11.25 -6.10
N ALA A 561 -8.60 -10.55 -5.68
CA ALA A 561 -8.85 -10.29 -4.27
C ALA A 561 -9.52 -11.50 -3.61
N LEU A 562 -8.83 -12.13 -2.66
CA LEU A 562 -9.31 -13.23 -1.83
C LEU A 562 -9.67 -12.71 -0.43
N PHE A 563 -10.96 -12.46 -0.23
CA PHE A 563 -11.54 -11.97 1.03
C PHE A 563 -12.29 -13.08 1.75
N ALA A 564 -11.58 -13.84 2.57
CA ALA A 564 -12.12 -15.01 3.25
C ALA A 564 -11.31 -15.35 4.52
N ASP A 565 -11.94 -16.04 5.47
CA ASP A 565 -11.30 -16.56 6.68
C ASP A 565 -10.79 -18.01 6.48
N ASN A 566 -10.23 -18.60 7.53
CA ASN A 566 -9.50 -19.87 7.49
C ASN A 566 -10.38 -21.07 7.09
N SER A 567 -10.05 -21.76 6.00
CA SER A 567 -10.75 -22.96 5.54
C SER A 567 -9.95 -23.74 4.49
N CYS A 568 -10.32 -24.99 4.23
CA CYS A 568 -9.65 -25.79 3.19
C CYS A 568 -9.79 -25.20 1.78
N ARG A 569 -10.95 -24.63 1.44
CA ARG A 569 -11.19 -23.98 0.13
C ARG A 569 -10.44 -22.67 -0.02
N TRP A 570 -10.16 -21.98 1.09
CA TRP A 570 -9.27 -20.83 1.09
C TRP A 570 -7.86 -21.22 0.60
N LEU A 571 -7.31 -22.34 1.13
CA LEU A 571 -5.99 -22.84 0.73
C LEU A 571 -5.96 -23.22 -0.76
N VAL A 572 -7.00 -23.92 -1.23
CA VAL A 572 -7.13 -24.27 -2.65
C VAL A 572 -7.17 -23.02 -3.53
N ALA A 573 -7.96 -22.01 -3.15
CA ALA A 573 -8.05 -20.78 -3.92
C ALA A 573 -6.73 -20.00 -3.93
N ASP A 574 -6.07 -19.87 -2.78
CA ASP A 574 -4.78 -19.21 -2.65
C ASP A 574 -3.71 -19.83 -3.56
N GLN A 575 -3.59 -21.17 -3.54
CA GLN A 575 -2.63 -21.90 -4.36
C GLN A 575 -3.03 -21.93 -5.84
N GLY A 576 -4.32 -22.06 -6.12
CA GLY A 576 -4.86 -22.06 -7.49
C GLY A 576 -4.63 -20.72 -8.19
N ILE A 577 -4.85 -19.60 -7.51
CA ILE A 577 -4.55 -18.25 -8.03
C ILE A 577 -3.07 -18.14 -8.39
N MET A 578 -2.19 -18.47 -7.44
CA MET A 578 -0.73 -18.42 -7.64
C MET A 578 -0.27 -19.33 -8.79
N ALA A 579 -0.90 -20.50 -8.98
CA ALA A 579 -0.56 -21.44 -10.04
C ALA A 579 -0.87 -20.90 -11.45
N THR A 580 -1.81 -19.96 -11.58
CA THR A 580 -2.09 -19.27 -12.85
C THR A 580 -1.04 -18.21 -13.22
N GLY A 581 -0.13 -17.86 -12.31
CA GLY A 581 0.74 -16.69 -12.42
C GLY A 581 0.05 -15.36 -12.09
N ALA A 582 -1.20 -15.40 -11.62
CA ALA A 582 -1.88 -14.24 -11.05
C ALA A 582 -1.41 -13.96 -9.62
N ILE A 583 -1.60 -12.71 -9.18
CA ILE A 583 -1.18 -12.24 -7.86
C ILE A 583 -2.36 -12.34 -6.90
N ASN A 584 -2.20 -13.13 -5.83
CA ASN A 584 -3.24 -13.25 -4.81
C ASN A 584 -3.24 -12.04 -3.86
N VAL A 585 -4.37 -11.35 -3.71
CA VAL A 585 -4.51 -10.19 -2.82
C VAL A 585 -5.41 -10.53 -1.66
N VAL A 586 -4.85 -10.62 -0.45
CA VAL A 586 -5.55 -11.30 0.66
C VAL A 586 -5.99 -10.35 1.77
N ARG A 587 -7.20 -10.60 2.30
CA ARG A 587 -7.69 -9.96 3.53
C ARG A 587 -8.77 -10.80 4.21
N GLY A 588 -8.97 -10.62 5.50
CA GLY A 588 -10.00 -11.33 6.25
C GLY A 588 -11.41 -10.79 6.01
N SER A 589 -12.39 -11.69 6.05
CA SER A 589 -13.82 -11.38 5.82
C SER A 589 -14.42 -10.45 6.88
N ARG A 590 -13.76 -10.26 8.02
CA ARG A 590 -14.23 -9.39 9.11
C ARG A 590 -13.81 -7.93 9.00
N SER A 591 -12.97 -7.59 8.02
CA SER A 591 -12.54 -6.21 7.77
C SER A 591 -13.73 -5.33 7.34
N SER A 592 -13.65 -4.01 7.55
CA SER A 592 -14.72 -3.11 7.15
C SER A 592 -14.90 -3.08 5.63
N VAL A 593 -16.10 -2.74 5.16
CA VAL A 593 -16.40 -2.67 3.72
C VAL A 593 -15.48 -1.65 3.04
N GLU A 594 -15.21 -0.52 3.70
CA GLU A 594 -14.33 0.54 3.22
C GLU A 594 -12.88 0.07 3.10
N GLU A 595 -12.39 -0.69 4.07
CA GLU A 595 -11.03 -1.24 4.03
C GLU A 595 -10.89 -2.26 2.89
N LEU A 596 -11.86 -3.18 2.76
CA LEU A 596 -11.88 -4.16 1.67
C LEU A 596 -11.93 -3.47 0.30
N LEU A 597 -12.76 -2.43 0.15
CA LEU A 597 -12.84 -1.66 -1.09
C LEU A 597 -11.55 -0.90 -1.37
N GLN A 598 -10.93 -0.30 -0.35
CA GLN A 598 -9.64 0.37 -0.47
C GLN A 598 -8.56 -0.61 -0.93
N ILE A 599 -8.50 -1.81 -0.34
CA ILE A 599 -7.58 -2.87 -0.74
C ILE A 599 -7.81 -3.31 -2.18
N TYR A 600 -9.08 -3.57 -2.55
CA TYR A 600 -9.46 -3.97 -3.90
C TYR A 600 -9.01 -2.94 -4.95
N ASN A 601 -9.36 -1.67 -4.73
CA ASN A 601 -9.01 -0.58 -5.64
C ASN A 601 -7.51 -0.28 -5.66
N HIS A 602 -6.85 -0.26 -4.50
CA HIS A 602 -5.42 0.04 -4.41
C HIS A 602 -4.55 -1.05 -5.08
N SER A 603 -4.93 -2.31 -4.91
CA SER A 603 -4.25 -3.45 -5.55
C SER A 603 -4.56 -3.61 -7.04
N GLU A 604 -5.56 -2.90 -7.56
CA GLU A 604 -6.08 -3.09 -8.92
C GLU A 604 -6.59 -4.51 -9.15
N SER A 605 -7.26 -5.08 -8.13
CA SER A 605 -7.91 -6.37 -8.28
C SER A 605 -8.98 -6.32 -9.36
N VAL A 606 -9.02 -7.36 -10.19
CA VAL A 606 -9.93 -7.43 -11.35
C VAL A 606 -11.22 -8.19 -11.05
N ALA A 607 -11.21 -9.01 -10.00
CA ALA A 607 -12.32 -9.85 -9.57
C ALA A 607 -12.19 -10.22 -8.08
N LEU A 608 -13.26 -10.82 -7.54
CA LEU A 608 -13.39 -11.17 -6.13
C LEU A 608 -13.53 -12.69 -5.95
N VAL A 609 -12.80 -13.24 -4.98
CA VAL A 609 -13.09 -14.50 -4.33
C VAL A 609 -13.46 -14.18 -2.90
N VAL A 610 -14.65 -14.56 -2.48
CA VAL A 610 -15.19 -14.24 -1.15
C VAL A 610 -15.58 -15.51 -0.40
N ASP A 611 -15.55 -15.41 0.92
CA ASP A 611 -15.86 -16.52 1.83
C ASP A 611 -17.20 -17.17 1.50
N ASP A 612 -18.26 -16.36 1.48
CA ASP A 612 -19.64 -16.81 1.33
C ASP A 612 -20.57 -15.69 0.77
N PRO A 613 -21.84 -16.02 0.46
CA PRO A 613 -22.83 -15.02 0.06
C PRO A 613 -23.13 -13.96 1.12
N VAL A 614 -22.90 -14.23 2.42
CA VAL A 614 -23.15 -13.26 3.50
C VAL A 614 -22.18 -12.09 3.39
N LEU A 615 -20.88 -12.38 3.20
CA LEU A 615 -19.87 -11.37 2.93
C LEU A 615 -20.18 -10.61 1.65
N TYR A 616 -20.54 -11.31 0.57
CA TYR A 616 -20.87 -10.67 -0.70
C TYR A 616 -22.04 -9.69 -0.57
N ASN A 617 -23.14 -10.12 0.03
CA ASN A 617 -24.32 -9.27 0.26
C ASN A 617 -23.94 -8.01 1.05
N ARG A 618 -23.02 -8.11 2.02
CA ARG A 618 -22.53 -6.96 2.82
C ARG A 618 -21.71 -5.95 2.01
N VAL A 619 -20.92 -6.40 1.03
CA VAL A 619 -20.02 -5.52 0.26
C VAL A 619 -20.61 -5.07 -1.08
N SER A 620 -21.60 -5.80 -1.61
CA SER A 620 -22.04 -5.70 -3.01
C SER A 620 -22.51 -4.31 -3.42
N GLU A 621 -23.34 -3.64 -2.60
CA GLU A 621 -23.84 -2.30 -2.89
C GLU A 621 -22.69 -1.28 -3.06
N THR A 622 -21.77 -1.26 -2.09
CA THR A 622 -20.65 -0.33 -2.10
C THR A 622 -19.66 -0.63 -3.23
N PHE A 623 -19.38 -1.91 -3.48
CA PHE A 623 -18.45 -2.32 -4.53
C PHE A 623 -19.00 -2.03 -5.93
N ARG A 624 -20.29 -2.28 -6.19
CA ARG A 624 -20.91 -1.93 -7.49
C ARG A 624 -20.85 -0.44 -7.77
N ALA A 625 -21.04 0.39 -6.74
CA ALA A 625 -21.01 1.84 -6.91
C ALA A 625 -19.60 2.41 -7.14
N ARG A 626 -18.54 1.71 -6.71
CA ARG A 626 -17.18 2.29 -6.56
C ARG A 626 -16.03 1.43 -7.10
N ALA A 627 -16.33 0.29 -7.71
CA ALA A 627 -15.35 -0.63 -8.27
C ALA A 627 -15.92 -1.36 -9.49
N THR A 628 -15.03 -1.78 -10.40
CA THR A 628 -15.37 -2.66 -11.52
C THR A 628 -14.94 -4.09 -11.17
N ILE A 629 -15.88 -5.03 -11.22
CA ILE A 629 -15.65 -6.45 -10.91
C ILE A 629 -15.96 -7.26 -12.16
N ARG A 630 -15.01 -8.08 -12.62
CA ARG A 630 -15.21 -8.97 -13.79
C ARG A 630 -16.03 -10.21 -13.45
N PHE A 631 -15.79 -10.79 -12.28
CA PHE A 631 -16.52 -11.94 -11.77
C PHE A 631 -16.35 -12.06 -10.25
N VAL A 632 -17.22 -12.85 -9.63
CA VAL A 632 -17.18 -13.18 -8.20
C VAL A 632 -17.19 -14.69 -8.03
N ILE A 633 -16.38 -15.23 -7.12
CA ILE A 633 -16.36 -16.65 -6.75
C ILE A 633 -16.70 -16.78 -5.26
N PHE A 634 -17.64 -17.66 -4.93
CA PHE A 634 -17.94 -18.03 -3.55
C PHE A 634 -17.21 -19.31 -3.17
N LEU A 635 -16.41 -19.26 -2.09
CA LEU A 635 -15.77 -20.46 -1.55
C LEU A 635 -16.80 -21.39 -0.92
N TRP A 636 -17.74 -20.84 -0.16
CA TRP A 636 -18.79 -21.56 0.56
C TRP A 636 -20.18 -21.00 0.24
N GLY A 637 -21.21 -21.82 0.47
CA GLY A 637 -22.61 -21.43 0.27
C GLY A 637 -23.09 -21.42 -1.19
N GLU A 638 -24.40 -21.21 -1.34
CA GLU A 638 -25.11 -21.31 -2.61
C GLU A 638 -25.50 -19.94 -3.18
N LYS A 639 -25.51 -19.81 -4.51
CA LYS A 639 -25.85 -18.56 -5.22
C LYS A 639 -27.27 -18.06 -4.91
N SER A 640 -28.18 -18.96 -4.57
CA SER A 640 -29.57 -18.64 -4.21
C SER A 640 -29.68 -17.75 -2.96
N SER A 641 -28.61 -17.65 -2.15
CA SER A 641 -28.58 -16.83 -0.93
C SER A 641 -28.26 -15.35 -1.19
N ILE A 642 -28.14 -14.94 -2.44
CA ILE A 642 -27.97 -13.53 -2.82
C ILE A 642 -29.32 -12.81 -2.67
N LYS A 643 -29.38 -11.75 -1.85
CA LYS A 643 -30.64 -11.05 -1.54
C LYS A 643 -31.18 -10.23 -2.72
N ASP A 644 -30.32 -9.85 -3.65
CA ASP A 644 -30.62 -8.88 -4.70
C ASP A 644 -30.40 -9.49 -6.09
N VAL A 645 -31.33 -10.38 -6.48
CA VAL A 645 -31.23 -11.24 -7.68
C VAL A 645 -31.23 -10.41 -8.98
N ALA A 646 -31.91 -9.25 -9.00
CA ALA A 646 -31.94 -8.35 -10.17
C ALA A 646 -30.60 -7.64 -10.39
N ALA A 647 -29.83 -7.36 -9.32
CA ALA A 647 -28.51 -6.73 -9.38
C ALA A 647 -27.36 -7.73 -9.58
N ALA A 648 -27.63 -9.05 -9.51
CA ALA A 648 -26.66 -10.11 -9.82
C ALA A 648 -26.58 -10.43 -11.34
N ALA A 649 -27.48 -9.87 -12.15
CA ALA A 649 -27.54 -10.15 -13.59
C ALA A 649 -26.41 -9.50 -14.41
N GLU A 650 -25.69 -8.52 -13.86
CA GLU A 650 -24.63 -7.79 -14.58
C GLU A 650 -23.20 -8.33 -14.35
N ILE A 651 -22.94 -9.03 -13.24
CA ILE A 651 -21.62 -9.56 -12.87
C ILE A 651 -21.69 -11.09 -12.76
N PRO A 652 -20.90 -11.85 -13.54
CA PRO A 652 -20.82 -13.31 -13.41
C PRO A 652 -20.44 -13.74 -12.00
N VAL A 653 -21.26 -14.59 -11.38
CA VAL A 653 -21.00 -15.21 -10.08
C VAL A 653 -20.84 -16.71 -10.26
N TYR A 654 -19.79 -17.27 -9.68
CA TYR A 654 -19.46 -18.70 -9.71
C TYR A 654 -19.40 -19.28 -8.29
N SER A 655 -19.82 -20.53 -8.12
CA SER A 655 -19.53 -21.29 -6.89
C SER A 655 -18.19 -22.00 -7.02
N TYR A 656 -17.60 -22.38 -5.89
CA TYR A 656 -16.38 -23.18 -5.84
C TYR A 656 -16.46 -24.44 -6.73
N ASN A 657 -17.58 -25.18 -6.64
CA ASN A 657 -17.79 -26.42 -7.38
C ASN A 657 -17.86 -26.20 -8.90
N GLU A 658 -18.43 -25.09 -9.35
CA GLU A 658 -18.46 -24.76 -10.79
C GLU A 658 -17.06 -24.47 -11.32
N ILE A 659 -16.25 -23.71 -10.57
CA ILE A 659 -14.86 -23.43 -10.95
C ILE A 659 -14.04 -24.71 -11.03
N THR A 660 -14.13 -25.58 -10.03
CA THR A 660 -13.39 -26.85 -10.04
C THR A 660 -13.89 -27.80 -11.12
N SER A 661 -15.19 -27.83 -11.42
CA SER A 661 -15.75 -28.64 -12.51
C SER A 661 -15.28 -28.15 -13.88
N LEU A 662 -15.37 -26.84 -14.14
CA LEU A 662 -14.85 -26.22 -15.37
C LEU A 662 -13.35 -26.51 -15.56
N GLY A 663 -12.59 -26.43 -14.48
CA GLY A 663 -11.18 -26.73 -14.50
C GLY A 663 -10.87 -28.21 -14.72
N HIS A 664 -11.63 -29.12 -14.12
CA HIS A 664 -11.48 -30.55 -14.34
C HIS A 664 -11.71 -30.93 -15.81
N GLU A 665 -12.74 -30.37 -16.43
CA GLU A 665 -13.06 -30.58 -17.85
C GLU A 665 -11.93 -30.07 -18.76
N SER A 666 -11.46 -28.82 -18.54
CA SER A 666 -10.36 -28.23 -19.32
C SER A 666 -9.03 -28.96 -19.12
N HIS A 667 -8.69 -29.30 -17.88
CA HIS A 667 -7.46 -30.04 -17.55
C HIS A 667 -7.45 -31.42 -18.21
N THR A 668 -8.57 -32.14 -18.16
CA THR A 668 -8.73 -33.44 -18.84
C THR A 668 -8.57 -33.30 -20.36
N ALA A 669 -9.17 -32.26 -20.96
CA ALA A 669 -9.00 -31.99 -22.39
C ALA A 669 -7.54 -31.71 -22.78
N LEU A 670 -6.80 -30.95 -21.96
CA LEU A 670 -5.38 -30.66 -22.19
C LEU A 670 -4.48 -31.89 -22.06
N LEU A 671 -4.78 -32.81 -21.14
CA LEU A 671 -4.03 -34.05 -20.98
C LEU A 671 -4.19 -34.99 -22.17
N HIS A 672 -5.41 -35.08 -22.72
CA HIS A 672 -5.72 -36.05 -23.78
C HIS A 672 -5.57 -35.51 -25.22
N SER A 673 -5.45 -34.19 -25.42
CA SER A 673 -5.35 -33.57 -26.74
C SER A 673 -4.07 -32.75 -26.92
N GLU A 674 -3.19 -33.19 -27.83
CA GLU A 674 -2.05 -32.36 -28.27
C GLU A 674 -2.48 -31.07 -28.97
N ASP A 675 -3.56 -31.12 -29.74
CA ASP A 675 -4.06 -29.96 -30.48
C ASP A 675 -4.67 -28.90 -29.55
N ALA A 676 -5.15 -29.30 -28.36
CA ALA A 676 -5.53 -28.37 -27.30
C ALA A 676 -4.29 -27.69 -26.70
N ARG A 677 -3.20 -28.43 -26.47
CA ARG A 677 -1.94 -27.90 -25.92
C ARG A 677 -1.23 -26.95 -26.88
N LYS A 678 -1.23 -27.23 -28.18
CA LYS A 678 -0.59 -26.39 -29.21
C LYS A 678 -1.24 -25.00 -29.38
N GLN A 679 -2.35 -24.72 -28.70
CA GLN A 679 -3.02 -23.41 -28.75
C GLN A 679 -2.38 -22.35 -27.85
N TYR A 680 -1.46 -22.75 -26.96
CA TYR A 680 -0.89 -21.86 -25.95
C TYR A 680 0.63 -21.71 -26.09
N ILE A 681 1.13 -20.52 -25.76
CA ILE A 681 2.55 -20.28 -25.49
C ILE A 681 2.77 -20.47 -23.99
N TYR A 682 3.62 -21.41 -23.61
CA TYR A 682 3.86 -21.79 -22.23
C TYR A 682 5.03 -20.99 -21.64
N GLU A 683 4.81 -20.30 -20.52
CA GLU A 683 5.84 -19.59 -19.75
C GLU A 683 5.94 -20.11 -18.31
N THR A 684 7.14 -20.38 -17.82
CA THR A 684 7.34 -20.80 -16.41
C THR A 684 7.20 -19.62 -15.46
N ILE A 685 6.50 -19.80 -14.35
CA ILE A 685 6.56 -18.85 -13.21
C ILE A 685 7.99 -18.79 -12.66
N SER A 686 8.48 -17.58 -12.42
CA SER A 686 9.80 -17.31 -11.82
C SER A 686 9.72 -17.13 -10.31
N SER A 687 10.81 -17.43 -9.59
CA SER A 687 10.91 -17.16 -8.16
C SER A 687 10.78 -15.68 -7.80
N ASP A 688 11.14 -14.77 -8.72
CA ASP A 688 11.10 -13.32 -8.52
C ASP A 688 9.73 -12.69 -8.87
N ASP A 689 8.82 -13.50 -9.41
CA ASP A 689 7.44 -13.09 -9.68
C ASP A 689 6.71 -12.88 -8.35
N VAL A 690 5.88 -11.84 -8.30
CA VAL A 690 5.06 -11.55 -7.11
C VAL A 690 3.98 -12.61 -7.01
N ALA A 691 3.96 -13.33 -5.88
CA ALA A 691 2.97 -14.36 -5.62
C ALA A 691 1.72 -13.77 -4.95
N THR A 692 1.94 -12.84 -4.01
CA THR A 692 0.85 -12.28 -3.21
C THR A 692 1.12 -10.86 -2.72
N LEU A 693 0.02 -10.11 -2.55
CA LEU A 693 -0.02 -8.87 -1.78
C LEU A 693 -0.68 -9.13 -0.43
N VAL A 694 0.07 -8.94 0.65
CA VAL A 694 -0.46 -9.04 2.03
C VAL A 694 -0.56 -7.63 2.61
N TYR A 695 -1.78 -7.21 2.97
CA TYR A 695 -1.99 -5.86 3.49
C TYR A 695 -1.76 -5.79 5.01
N THR A 696 -0.91 -4.85 5.42
CA THR A 696 -0.66 -4.55 6.84
C THR A 696 -1.20 -3.17 7.21
N SER A 697 -1.82 -3.06 8.38
CA SER A 697 -2.24 -1.78 8.96
C SER A 697 -1.00 -1.06 9.49
N GLY A 698 -0.41 -0.16 8.68
CA GLY A 698 0.72 0.65 9.12
C GLY A 698 0.31 1.70 10.16
N THR A 699 1.29 2.26 10.89
CA THR A 699 1.10 3.36 11.88
C THR A 699 0.47 4.63 11.29
N THR A 700 0.32 4.71 9.98
CA THR A 700 -0.26 5.83 9.21
C THR A 700 -1.75 5.67 8.91
N GLY A 701 -2.42 4.61 9.39
CA GLY A 701 -3.85 4.37 9.21
C GLY A 701 -4.27 3.79 7.85
N ASN A 702 -3.50 4.00 6.78
CA ASN A 702 -3.74 3.38 5.47
C ASN A 702 -3.05 2.01 5.33
N PRO A 703 -3.76 0.93 4.94
CA PRO A 703 -3.17 -0.38 4.70
C PRO A 703 -2.11 -0.36 3.60
N LYS A 704 -0.96 -0.98 3.82
CA LYS A 704 0.13 -1.09 2.84
C LYS A 704 0.19 -2.51 2.29
N GLY A 705 0.17 -2.67 0.96
CA GLY A 705 0.29 -3.98 0.31
C GLY A 705 1.75 -4.42 0.24
N VAL A 706 2.15 -5.38 1.07
CA VAL A 706 3.50 -5.99 1.05
C VAL A 706 3.60 -6.95 -0.14
N MET A 707 4.54 -6.72 -1.05
CA MET A 707 4.78 -7.60 -2.21
C MET A 707 5.70 -8.76 -1.81
N LEU A 708 5.14 -9.97 -1.74
CA LEU A 708 5.89 -11.20 -1.50
C LEU A 708 6.02 -11.99 -2.79
N THR A 709 7.26 -12.36 -3.12
CA THR A 709 7.57 -13.20 -4.29
C THR A 709 7.46 -14.69 -3.96
N HIS A 710 7.40 -15.53 -4.98
CA HIS A 710 7.46 -16.98 -4.76
C HIS A 710 8.74 -17.39 -4.03
N GLY A 711 9.89 -16.79 -4.37
CA GLY A 711 11.17 -17.02 -3.72
C GLY A 711 11.17 -16.64 -2.24
N ASN A 712 10.53 -15.53 -1.87
CA ASN A 712 10.42 -15.12 -0.46
C ASN A 712 9.69 -16.18 0.39
N LEU A 713 8.58 -16.72 -0.14
CA LEU A 713 7.77 -17.72 0.54
C LEU A 713 8.44 -19.10 0.53
N LEU A 714 9.03 -19.51 -0.60
CA LEU A 714 9.78 -20.78 -0.71
C LEU A 714 10.95 -20.83 0.27
N HIS A 715 11.64 -19.71 0.51
CA HIS A 715 12.68 -19.64 1.53
C HIS A 715 12.19 -20.08 2.91
N GLN A 716 10.97 -19.70 3.30
CA GLN A 716 10.38 -20.09 4.58
C GLN A 716 10.07 -21.59 4.59
N ILE A 717 9.43 -22.07 3.53
CA ILE A 717 9.07 -23.49 3.35
C ILE A 717 10.31 -24.39 3.44
N THR A 718 11.47 -23.96 2.93
CA THR A 718 12.68 -24.78 2.97
C THR A 718 13.42 -24.73 4.32
N ASN A 719 13.24 -23.68 5.13
CA ASN A 719 14.13 -23.41 6.27
C ASN A 719 13.47 -23.50 7.66
N LEU A 720 12.16 -23.72 7.76
CA LEU A 720 11.47 -23.86 9.05
C LEU A 720 11.69 -25.22 9.75
N TRP A 721 12.31 -26.20 9.08
CA TRP A 721 12.58 -27.54 9.62
C TRP A 721 13.35 -27.55 10.94
N ASP A 722 14.32 -26.63 11.10
CA ASP A 722 15.14 -26.54 12.33
C ASP A 722 14.33 -26.09 13.56
N ILE A 723 13.12 -25.56 13.33
CA ILE A 723 12.18 -25.08 14.35
C ILE A 723 11.10 -26.13 14.57
N VAL A 724 10.51 -26.63 13.49
CA VAL A 724 9.43 -27.61 13.49
C VAL A 724 9.90 -28.85 12.71
N PRO A 725 10.59 -29.81 13.36
CA PRO A 725 11.04 -31.05 12.72
C PRO A 725 9.88 -32.03 12.57
N ALA A 726 8.90 -31.67 11.74
CA ALA A 726 7.68 -32.44 11.50
C ALA A 726 7.99 -33.74 10.78
N VAL A 727 7.28 -34.82 11.05
CA VAL A 727 7.45 -36.07 10.28
C VAL A 727 6.13 -36.47 9.66
N PRO A 728 6.14 -37.27 8.58
CA PRO A 728 4.90 -37.71 7.95
C PRO A 728 3.97 -38.37 8.97
N GLY A 729 2.73 -37.88 9.05
CA GLY A 729 1.73 -38.31 10.01
C GLY A 729 1.67 -37.56 11.33
N ASP A 730 2.55 -36.58 11.55
CA ASP A 730 2.27 -35.57 12.56
C ASP A 730 0.96 -34.84 12.24
N ARG A 731 0.30 -34.33 13.29
CA ARG A 731 -0.90 -33.52 13.18
C ARG A 731 -0.66 -32.09 13.63
N PHE A 732 -1.19 -31.16 12.85
CA PHE A 732 -1.18 -29.73 13.08
C PHE A 732 -2.60 -29.20 13.22
N LEU A 733 -2.85 -28.31 14.18
CA LEU A 733 -4.14 -27.68 14.39
C LEU A 733 -4.09 -26.23 13.89
N SER A 734 -4.72 -25.97 12.73
CA SER A 734 -4.79 -24.67 12.06
C SER A 734 -5.94 -23.84 12.65
N LEU A 735 -5.58 -22.66 13.16
CA LEU A 735 -6.49 -21.78 13.90
C LEU A 735 -6.35 -20.33 13.45
N LEU A 736 -5.14 -19.94 13.06
CA LEU A 736 -4.84 -18.55 12.75
C LEU A 736 -5.37 -18.21 11.36
N PRO A 737 -5.64 -16.93 11.08
CA PRO A 737 -6.05 -16.48 9.76
C PRO A 737 -4.95 -16.69 8.70
N PRO A 738 -5.20 -17.41 7.59
CA PRO A 738 -4.19 -17.68 6.55
C PRO A 738 -4.00 -16.50 5.58
N TRP A 739 -4.84 -15.47 5.66
CA TRP A 739 -4.59 -14.17 5.03
C TRP A 739 -3.47 -13.38 5.74
N HIS A 740 -3.02 -13.81 6.93
CA HIS A 740 -1.76 -13.37 7.53
C HIS A 740 -0.60 -14.26 7.10
N ALA A 741 0.58 -13.67 6.90
CA ALA A 741 1.77 -14.41 6.48
C ALA A 741 2.23 -15.50 7.47
N TYR A 742 1.90 -15.38 8.77
CA TYR A 742 2.36 -16.32 9.80
C TYR A 742 1.77 -17.72 9.65
N GLU A 743 0.44 -17.83 9.66
CA GLU A 743 -0.21 -19.13 9.45
C GLU A 743 0.15 -19.68 8.08
N ARG A 744 0.04 -18.84 7.06
CA ARG A 744 0.31 -19.19 5.66
C ARG A 744 1.66 -19.87 5.44
N ALA A 745 2.74 -19.29 5.95
CA ALA A 745 4.08 -19.88 5.82
C ALA A 745 4.20 -21.22 6.56
N CYS A 746 3.52 -21.34 7.71
CA CYS A 746 3.50 -22.56 8.50
C CYS A 746 2.73 -23.68 7.79
N GLU A 747 1.56 -23.39 7.24
CA GLU A 747 0.76 -24.34 6.46
C GLU A 747 1.57 -24.89 5.30
N TYR A 748 2.13 -24.02 4.45
CA TYR A 748 2.94 -24.45 3.32
C TYR A 748 4.10 -25.35 3.75
N PHE A 749 4.80 -24.98 4.83
CA PHE A 749 5.90 -25.77 5.39
C PHE A 749 5.44 -27.18 5.82
N ILE A 750 4.37 -27.29 6.62
CA ILE A 750 3.99 -28.59 7.19
C ILE A 750 3.49 -29.58 6.12
N PHE A 751 2.88 -29.08 5.04
CA PHE A 751 2.41 -29.91 3.93
C PHE A 751 3.58 -30.57 3.20
N THR A 752 4.73 -29.89 3.09
CA THR A 752 5.94 -30.50 2.48
C THR A 752 6.54 -31.65 3.29
N HIS A 753 6.06 -31.85 4.52
CA HIS A 753 6.54 -32.89 5.45
C HIS A 753 5.49 -33.99 5.72
N GLY A 754 4.38 -34.02 4.97
CA GLY A 754 3.37 -35.08 5.10
C GLY A 754 2.54 -35.00 6.39
N THR A 755 2.42 -33.80 6.95
CA THR A 755 1.63 -33.49 8.15
C THR A 755 0.14 -33.44 7.82
N GLU A 756 -0.71 -33.89 8.73
CA GLU A 756 -2.17 -33.73 8.65
C GLU A 756 -2.58 -32.41 9.32
N GLN A 757 -3.21 -31.50 8.57
CA GLN A 757 -3.76 -30.25 9.09
C GLN A 757 -5.24 -30.40 9.46
N VAL A 758 -5.62 -29.97 10.66
CA VAL A 758 -7.02 -29.92 11.11
C VAL A 758 -7.43 -28.47 11.32
N TYR A 759 -8.49 -28.00 10.66
CA TYR A 759 -9.00 -26.64 10.83
C TYR A 759 -9.88 -26.53 12.08
N THR A 760 -9.70 -25.44 12.85
CA THR A 760 -10.50 -25.15 14.04
C THR A 760 -10.70 -23.64 14.23
N ILE A 761 -11.52 -23.30 15.23
CA ILE A 761 -11.75 -21.93 15.71
C ILE A 761 -11.62 -21.88 17.23
N ILE A 762 -11.38 -20.68 17.78
CA ILE A 762 -11.17 -20.48 19.23
C ILE A 762 -12.29 -21.09 20.08
N LYS A 763 -13.54 -21.03 19.59
CA LYS A 763 -14.72 -21.60 20.26
C LYS A 763 -14.59 -23.12 20.48
N ASN A 764 -14.02 -23.84 19.52
CA ASN A 764 -13.95 -25.30 19.51
C ASN A 764 -12.59 -25.83 19.98
N LEU A 765 -11.57 -24.96 20.08
CA LEU A 765 -10.18 -25.28 20.38
C LEU A 765 -10.01 -26.29 21.54
N LYS A 766 -10.72 -26.10 22.66
CA LYS A 766 -10.60 -27.00 23.82
C LYS A 766 -11.04 -28.43 23.50
N GLU A 767 -12.14 -28.58 22.77
CA GLU A 767 -12.65 -29.89 22.38
C GLU A 767 -11.76 -30.52 21.32
N ASP A 768 -11.29 -29.74 20.35
CA ASP A 768 -10.42 -30.22 19.27
C ASP A 768 -9.05 -30.63 19.75
N LEU A 769 -8.45 -29.88 20.69
CA LEU A 769 -7.20 -30.31 21.34
C LEU A 769 -7.35 -31.68 21.98
N ARG A 770 -8.51 -31.95 22.60
CA ARG A 770 -8.79 -33.23 23.23
C ARG A 770 -9.03 -34.33 22.20
N SER A 771 -9.82 -34.05 21.17
CA SER A 771 -10.22 -35.04 20.15
C SER A 771 -9.08 -35.38 19.19
N TYR A 772 -8.32 -34.38 18.77
CA TYR A 772 -7.29 -34.53 17.74
C TYR A 772 -5.88 -34.68 18.31
N GLN A 773 -5.58 -34.28 19.55
CA GLN A 773 -4.26 -34.45 20.19
C GLN A 773 -3.07 -34.07 19.26
N PRO A 774 -2.98 -32.81 18.80
CA PRO A 774 -2.02 -32.43 17.77
C PRO A 774 -0.57 -32.58 18.22
N ASN A 775 0.35 -32.86 17.30
CA ASN A 775 1.78 -32.86 17.61
C ASN A 775 2.30 -31.43 17.77
N TYR A 776 1.83 -30.54 16.90
CA TYR A 776 2.18 -29.13 16.89
C TYR A 776 0.95 -28.24 16.98
N LEU A 777 1.07 -27.17 17.77
CA LEU A 777 0.11 -26.07 17.79
C LEU A 777 0.87 -24.78 17.54
N ILE A 778 0.70 -24.16 16.38
CA ILE A 778 1.28 -22.87 16.05
C ILE A 778 0.21 -21.83 16.34
N SER A 779 0.53 -20.84 17.16
CA SER A 779 -0.46 -19.86 17.59
C SER A 779 0.16 -18.56 18.09
N VAL A 780 -0.71 -17.63 18.48
CA VAL A 780 -0.33 -16.36 19.10
C VAL A 780 -0.25 -16.48 20.63
N PRO A 781 0.51 -15.62 21.34
CA PRO A 781 0.61 -15.64 22.80
C PRO A 781 -0.73 -15.72 23.53
N LEU A 782 -1.75 -15.01 23.04
CA LEU A 782 -3.09 -14.99 23.61
C LEU A 782 -3.73 -16.39 23.76
N VAL A 783 -3.44 -17.31 22.84
CA VAL A 783 -3.96 -18.69 22.91
C VAL A 783 -3.28 -19.45 24.04
N TYR A 784 -1.96 -19.31 24.20
CA TYR A 784 -1.23 -19.91 25.32
C TYR A 784 -1.64 -19.32 26.66
N GLU A 785 -1.89 -18.01 26.73
CA GLU A 785 -2.49 -17.36 27.91
C GLU A 785 -3.87 -17.92 28.23
N THR A 786 -4.71 -18.13 27.22
CA THR A 786 -6.05 -18.71 27.40
C THR A 786 -5.97 -20.14 27.93
N LEU A 787 -5.07 -20.96 27.39
CA LEU A 787 -4.81 -22.31 27.89
C LEU A 787 -4.29 -22.29 29.33
N TYR A 788 -3.31 -21.42 29.63
CA TYR A 788 -2.79 -21.20 30.98
C TYR A 788 -3.89 -20.83 31.97
N ARG A 789 -4.71 -19.81 31.67
CA ARG A 789 -5.84 -19.38 32.50
C ARG A 789 -6.87 -20.50 32.68
N GLY A 790 -7.15 -21.27 31.62
CA GLY A 790 -8.02 -22.43 31.68
C GLY A 790 -7.53 -23.50 32.67
N ILE A 791 -6.23 -23.80 32.67
CA ILE A 791 -5.61 -24.73 33.61
C ILE A 791 -5.62 -24.17 35.04
N GLN A 792 -5.30 -22.87 35.21
CA GLN A 792 -5.36 -22.21 36.51
C GLN A 792 -6.77 -22.23 37.11
N LYS A 793 -7.81 -21.96 36.30
CA LYS A 793 -9.21 -22.03 36.73
C LYS A 793 -9.54 -23.44 37.22
N GLN A 794 -9.07 -24.48 36.54
CA GLN A 794 -9.25 -25.87 36.96
C GLN A 794 -8.56 -26.19 38.30
N PHE A 795 -7.38 -25.62 38.57
CA PHE A 795 -6.74 -25.73 39.89
C PHE A 795 -7.50 -24.99 40.98
N ASN A 796 -8.04 -23.80 40.67
CA ASN A 796 -8.76 -22.98 41.63
C ASN A 796 -10.13 -23.55 42.01
N THR A 797 -10.81 -24.23 41.10
CA THR A 797 -12.12 -24.88 41.35
C THR A 797 -11.99 -26.28 41.95
N SER A 798 -10.77 -26.80 42.10
CA SER A 798 -10.51 -28.09 42.75
C SER A 798 -10.59 -27.98 44.28
N SER A 799 -10.76 -29.13 44.97
CA SER A 799 -10.75 -29.16 46.44
C SER A 799 -9.47 -28.55 47.03
N ALA A 800 -9.56 -27.95 48.23
CA ALA A 800 -8.45 -27.24 48.87
C ALA A 800 -7.15 -28.08 48.93
N ALA A 801 -7.25 -29.37 49.24
CA ALA A 801 -6.12 -30.30 49.24
C ALA A 801 -5.50 -30.49 47.85
N ARG A 802 -6.32 -30.65 46.79
CA ARG A 802 -5.83 -30.79 45.41
C ARG A 802 -5.17 -29.51 44.91
N LYS A 803 -5.75 -28.35 45.24
CA LYS A 803 -5.19 -27.03 44.92
C LYS A 803 -3.82 -26.85 45.57
N LEU A 804 -3.70 -27.16 46.87
CA LEU A 804 -2.43 -27.06 47.61
C LEU A 804 -1.35 -27.94 46.98
N VAL A 805 -1.67 -29.21 46.68
CA VAL A 805 -0.73 -30.15 46.04
C VAL A 805 -0.29 -29.65 44.66
N ALA A 806 -1.23 -29.19 43.82
CA ALA A 806 -0.91 -28.68 42.49
C ALA A 806 0.01 -27.45 42.53
N LEU A 807 -0.26 -26.49 43.42
CA LEU A 807 0.56 -25.30 43.59
C LEU A 807 1.95 -25.61 44.15
N LEU A 808 2.05 -26.53 45.11
CA LEU A 808 3.33 -26.96 45.67
C LEU A 808 4.19 -27.65 44.61
N PHE A 809 3.61 -28.58 43.85
CA PHE A 809 4.29 -29.24 42.74
C PHE A 809 4.73 -28.25 41.66
N LEU A 810 3.90 -27.27 41.31
CA LEU A 810 4.29 -26.23 40.37
C LEU A 810 5.49 -25.42 40.87
N ARG A 811 5.54 -25.07 42.16
CA ARG A 811 6.70 -24.37 42.75
C ARG A 811 7.98 -25.20 42.67
N PHE A 812 7.91 -26.50 43.01
CA PHE A 812 9.07 -27.39 42.88
C PHE A 812 9.54 -27.53 41.44
N SER A 813 8.60 -27.67 40.49
CA SER A 813 8.93 -27.77 39.07
C SER A 813 9.54 -26.48 38.52
N LEU A 814 9.04 -25.30 38.91
CA LEU A 814 9.63 -24.01 38.52
C LEU A 814 11.08 -23.88 39.01
N ALA A 815 11.34 -24.22 40.27
CA ALA A 815 12.69 -24.21 40.84
C ALA A 815 13.62 -25.25 40.18
N TYR A 816 13.09 -26.44 39.88
CA TYR A 816 13.81 -27.47 39.13
C TYR A 816 14.21 -26.99 37.73
N MET A 817 13.27 -26.39 36.98
CA MET A 817 13.55 -25.89 35.64
C MET A 817 14.51 -24.69 35.67
N GLU A 818 14.48 -23.85 36.69
CA GLU A 818 15.47 -22.80 36.88
C GLU A 818 16.89 -23.32 37.11
N ALA A 819 17.05 -24.26 38.03
CA ALA A 819 18.32 -24.94 38.25
C ALA A 819 18.79 -25.66 36.96
N LYS A 820 17.86 -26.26 36.22
CA LYS A 820 18.14 -26.89 34.92
C LYS A 820 18.68 -25.91 33.88
N ARG A 821 18.04 -24.76 33.71
CA ARG A 821 18.51 -23.73 32.76
C ARG A 821 19.92 -23.24 33.10
N ILE A 822 20.22 -23.05 34.39
CA ILE A 822 21.55 -22.62 34.86
C ILE A 822 22.61 -23.66 34.50
N TYR A 823 22.43 -24.93 34.91
CA TYR A 823 23.45 -25.95 34.63
C TYR A 823 23.49 -26.35 33.14
N GLU A 824 22.43 -26.15 32.36
CA GLU A 824 22.46 -26.31 30.90
C GLU A 824 23.05 -25.10 30.18
N GLY A 825 23.27 -23.98 30.87
CA GLY A 825 23.87 -22.78 30.28
C GLY A 825 22.92 -21.99 29.38
N LYS A 826 21.62 -22.03 29.64
CA LYS A 826 20.56 -21.43 28.82
C LYS A 826 19.96 -20.17 29.46
N CYS A 827 20.73 -19.42 30.23
CA CYS A 827 20.33 -18.13 30.78
C CYS A 827 20.78 -16.97 29.87
N LEU A 828 19.97 -15.92 29.80
CA LEU A 828 20.31 -14.68 29.10
C LEU A 828 21.28 -13.83 29.93
N THR A 829 22.12 -13.06 29.25
CA THR A 829 23.00 -12.03 29.85
C THR A 829 23.22 -10.90 28.85
N LYS A 830 23.33 -9.66 29.34
CA LYS A 830 23.76 -8.51 28.54
C LYS A 830 25.26 -8.24 28.70
N ASP A 831 25.93 -8.89 29.65
CA ASP A 831 27.31 -8.60 30.00
C ASP A 831 28.26 -9.14 28.92
N PRO A 832 29.07 -8.29 28.28
CA PRO A 832 30.01 -8.74 27.26
C PRO A 832 31.16 -9.53 27.88
N GLU A 833 31.50 -9.26 29.14
CA GLU A 833 32.57 -9.92 29.87
C GLU A 833 32.17 -11.33 30.32
N GLN A 834 33.07 -12.29 30.14
CA GLN A 834 32.82 -13.66 30.58
C GLN A 834 33.00 -13.78 32.10
N PRO A 835 32.10 -14.48 32.80
CA PRO A 835 32.27 -14.74 34.22
C PRO A 835 33.51 -15.61 34.47
N SER A 836 34.13 -15.44 35.64
CA SER A 836 35.26 -16.27 36.08
C SER A 836 34.91 -17.76 36.00
N PHE A 837 35.88 -18.57 35.57
CA PHE A 837 35.74 -20.02 35.45
C PHE A 837 35.31 -20.67 36.77
N LEU A 838 35.91 -20.24 37.89
CA LEU A 838 35.60 -20.80 39.22
C LEU A 838 34.16 -20.51 39.63
N VAL A 839 33.70 -19.27 39.46
CA VAL A 839 32.30 -18.86 39.76
C VAL A 839 31.33 -19.67 38.89
N SER A 840 31.63 -19.78 37.60
CA SER A 840 30.85 -20.57 36.65
C SER A 840 30.77 -22.05 37.02
N LEU A 841 31.87 -22.63 37.51
CA LEU A 841 31.93 -24.02 37.95
C LEU A 841 31.11 -24.25 39.23
N PHE A 842 31.20 -23.33 40.20
CA PHE A 842 30.39 -23.37 41.42
C PHE A 842 28.90 -23.26 41.10
N ASP A 843 28.49 -22.27 40.30
CA ASP A 843 27.10 -22.10 39.87
C ASP A 843 26.55 -23.34 39.17
N TRP A 844 27.33 -23.90 38.25
CA TRP A 844 26.97 -25.11 37.52
C TRP A 844 26.79 -26.30 38.48
N PHE A 845 27.72 -26.49 39.41
CA PHE A 845 27.70 -27.60 40.37
C PHE A 845 26.50 -27.51 41.32
N TRP A 846 26.27 -26.34 41.92
CA TRP A 846 25.14 -26.09 42.80
C TRP A 846 23.81 -26.28 42.07
N ALA A 847 23.66 -25.71 40.88
CA ALA A 847 22.46 -25.87 40.08
C ALA A 847 22.19 -27.33 39.70
N ARG A 848 23.24 -28.11 39.40
CA ARG A 848 23.12 -29.55 39.13
C ARG A 848 22.66 -30.33 40.36
N ILE A 849 23.20 -30.02 41.55
CA ILE A 849 22.76 -30.62 42.82
C ILE A 849 21.30 -30.27 43.10
N THR A 850 20.93 -28.99 43.03
CA THR A 850 19.55 -28.54 43.25
C THR A 850 18.59 -29.24 42.30
N ALA A 851 18.94 -29.32 41.01
CA ALA A 851 18.11 -30.02 40.04
C ALA A 851 17.99 -31.53 40.35
N ALA A 852 19.07 -32.19 40.78
CA ALA A 852 19.05 -33.59 41.17
C ALA A 852 18.15 -33.86 42.40
N ILE A 853 18.16 -32.96 43.38
CA ILE A 853 17.31 -33.04 44.58
C ILE A 853 15.83 -32.83 44.23
N LEU A 854 15.52 -31.88 43.35
CA LEU A 854 14.14 -31.57 42.96
C LEU A 854 13.57 -32.52 41.90
N TRP A 855 14.42 -33.26 41.18
CA TRP A 855 14.01 -34.15 40.09
C TRP A 855 12.97 -35.20 40.51
N PRO A 856 13.09 -35.94 41.64
CA PRO A 856 12.07 -36.88 42.07
C PRO A 856 10.71 -36.23 42.34
N LEU A 857 10.69 -35.01 42.90
CA LEU A 857 9.47 -34.25 43.17
C LEU A 857 8.81 -33.80 41.85
N HIS A 858 9.62 -33.36 40.88
CA HIS A 858 9.14 -33.01 39.55
C HIS A 858 8.56 -34.24 38.81
N MET A 859 9.21 -35.39 38.90
CA MET A 859 8.70 -36.64 38.31
C MET A 859 7.40 -37.10 38.97
N LEU A 860 7.26 -36.91 40.28
CA LEU A 860 6.01 -37.17 41.00
C LEU A 860 4.89 -36.22 40.54
N ALA A 861 5.21 -34.92 40.40
CA ALA A 861 4.29 -33.91 39.87
C ALA A 861 3.81 -34.26 38.45
N LYS A 862 4.73 -34.71 37.59
CA LYS A 862 4.41 -35.18 36.23
C LYS A 862 3.38 -36.30 36.25
N LYS A 863 3.63 -37.34 37.07
CA LYS A 863 2.76 -38.52 37.14
C LYS A 863 1.36 -38.20 37.68
N ILE A 864 1.25 -37.35 38.71
CA ILE A 864 -0.01 -37.11 39.42
C ILE A 864 -0.85 -36.00 38.77
N VAL A 865 -0.19 -34.92 38.34
CA VAL A 865 -0.86 -33.69 37.88
C VAL A 865 -0.65 -33.48 36.38
N TYR A 866 0.60 -33.41 35.90
CA TYR A 866 0.87 -32.92 34.55
C TYR A 866 0.41 -33.88 33.45
N ASN A 867 0.49 -35.20 33.64
CA ASN A 867 -0.03 -36.16 32.66
C ASN A 867 -1.52 -35.95 32.36
N LYS A 868 -2.33 -35.55 33.35
CA LYS A 868 -3.75 -35.24 33.13
C LYS A 868 -3.93 -33.97 32.30
N ILE A 869 -3.06 -32.99 32.50
CA ILE A 869 -3.04 -31.75 31.73
C ILE A 869 -2.58 -32.05 30.29
N HIS A 870 -1.55 -32.87 30.12
CA HIS A 870 -1.06 -33.32 28.81
C HIS A 870 -2.15 -34.04 28.03
N SER A 871 -2.89 -34.96 28.64
CA SER A 871 -4.02 -35.62 27.98
C SER A 871 -5.16 -34.66 27.60
N ALA A 872 -5.33 -33.56 28.32
CA ALA A 872 -6.36 -32.57 28.03
C ALA A 872 -5.96 -31.58 26.92
N ILE A 873 -4.69 -31.17 26.88
CA ILE A 873 -4.16 -30.21 25.90
C ILE A 873 -3.70 -30.92 24.62
N GLY A 874 -3.21 -32.15 24.73
CA GLY A 874 -2.88 -33.03 23.61
C GLY A 874 -1.67 -32.65 22.77
N ILE A 875 -0.97 -31.54 23.08
CA ILE A 875 0.25 -31.15 22.38
C ILE A 875 1.41 -32.09 22.75
N SER A 876 1.84 -32.93 21.81
CA SER A 876 2.85 -33.97 22.08
C SER A 876 4.29 -33.61 21.70
N LYS A 877 4.52 -32.67 20.77
CA LYS A 877 5.87 -32.24 20.38
C LYS A 877 6.18 -30.82 20.85
N ALA A 878 5.51 -29.80 20.30
CA ALA A 878 5.73 -28.41 20.70
C ALA A 878 4.57 -27.47 20.33
N GLY A 879 4.36 -26.45 21.15
CA GLY A 879 3.66 -25.23 20.75
C GLY A 879 4.64 -24.22 20.16
N ILE A 880 4.25 -23.48 19.13
CA ILE A 880 5.03 -22.39 18.54
C ILE A 880 4.25 -21.09 18.71
N SER A 881 4.78 -20.18 19.53
CA SER A 881 4.24 -18.84 19.73
C SER A 881 4.90 -17.85 18.77
N GLY A 882 4.13 -16.91 18.22
CA GLY A 882 4.64 -15.83 17.38
C GLY A 882 3.57 -14.77 17.12
N GLY A 883 3.94 -13.68 16.43
CA GLY A 883 3.05 -12.56 16.13
C GLY A 883 2.75 -11.61 17.30
N GLY A 884 3.34 -11.85 18.48
CA GLY A 884 3.29 -10.99 19.67
C GLY A 884 4.31 -11.41 20.73
N SER A 885 4.48 -10.61 21.79
CA SER A 885 5.34 -10.98 22.93
C SER A 885 4.74 -12.13 23.73
N LEU A 886 5.53 -13.15 24.03
CA LEU A 886 5.13 -14.27 24.89
C LEU A 886 5.46 -13.93 26.36
N PRO A 887 4.46 -13.77 27.24
CA PRO A 887 4.73 -13.38 28.62
C PRO A 887 5.59 -14.41 29.37
N SER A 888 6.62 -13.92 30.07
CA SER A 888 7.60 -14.79 30.76
C SER A 888 6.96 -15.79 31.74
N HIS A 889 5.87 -15.41 32.41
CA HIS A 889 5.19 -16.28 33.36
C HIS A 889 4.46 -17.45 32.67
N VAL A 890 3.93 -17.22 31.48
CA VAL A 890 3.29 -18.25 30.64
C VAL A 890 4.35 -19.21 30.08
N ASP A 891 5.45 -18.65 29.56
CA ASP A 891 6.60 -19.41 29.04
C ASP A 891 7.20 -20.34 30.12
N LYS A 892 7.46 -19.80 31.31
CA LYS A 892 7.94 -20.57 32.49
C LYS A 892 6.93 -21.62 32.96
N PHE A 893 5.64 -21.30 32.91
CA PHE A 893 4.59 -22.25 33.31
C PHE A 893 4.57 -23.48 32.39
N PHE A 894 4.54 -23.27 31.07
CA PHE A 894 4.53 -24.38 30.11
C PHE A 894 5.80 -25.22 30.19
N GLU A 895 6.96 -24.57 30.38
CA GLU A 895 8.20 -25.29 30.65
C GLU A 895 8.11 -26.13 31.94
N ALA A 896 7.59 -25.57 33.03
CA ALA A 896 7.46 -26.28 34.32
C ALA A 896 6.54 -27.50 34.26
N ILE A 897 5.52 -27.48 33.39
CA ILE A 897 4.64 -28.65 33.16
C ILE A 897 5.13 -29.53 32.01
N GLU A 898 6.34 -29.31 31.48
CA GLU A 898 6.97 -30.07 30.39
C GLU A 898 6.22 -30.03 29.04
N ILE A 899 5.48 -28.95 28.75
CA ILE A 899 5.00 -28.67 27.40
C ILE A 899 5.99 -27.71 26.75
N LYS A 900 6.64 -28.15 25.68
CA LYS A 900 7.61 -27.30 24.97
C LYS A 900 6.86 -26.19 24.24
N VAL A 901 7.16 -24.93 24.58
CA VAL A 901 6.74 -23.76 23.80
C VAL A 901 7.97 -23.09 23.24
N GLN A 902 8.02 -22.96 21.92
CA GLN A 902 9.05 -22.24 21.16
C GLN A 902 8.49 -20.87 20.79
N ASN A 903 9.33 -19.84 20.76
CA ASN A 903 8.94 -18.50 20.33
C ASN A 903 9.57 -18.18 18.97
N GLY A 904 8.82 -17.54 18.09
CA GLY A 904 9.23 -17.13 16.76
C GLY A 904 8.95 -15.65 16.53
N TYR A 905 9.80 -15.01 15.73
CA TYR A 905 9.72 -13.59 15.41
C TYR A 905 9.85 -13.35 13.91
N GLY A 906 9.09 -12.37 13.44
CA GLY A 906 8.94 -12.05 12.04
C GLY A 906 7.93 -10.95 11.78
N LEU A 907 7.97 -10.40 10.57
CA LEU A 907 7.04 -9.39 10.07
C LEU A 907 6.48 -9.86 8.73
N THR A 908 5.36 -9.31 8.27
CA THR A 908 4.86 -9.62 6.93
C THR A 908 5.91 -9.30 5.85
N GLU A 909 6.68 -8.23 6.05
CA GLU A 909 7.78 -7.77 5.22
C GLU A 909 8.96 -8.76 5.15
N SER A 910 8.98 -9.82 5.97
CA SER A 910 9.99 -10.89 5.95
C SER A 910 9.38 -12.29 5.75
N SER A 911 8.15 -12.37 5.26
CA SER A 911 7.48 -13.60 4.79
C SER A 911 7.17 -14.80 5.71
N PRO A 912 7.09 -14.80 7.05
CA PRO A 912 7.44 -13.75 8.00
C PRO A 912 8.68 -14.04 8.84
N VAL A 913 9.09 -15.30 9.04
CA VAL A 913 10.01 -15.65 10.12
C VAL A 913 11.43 -15.17 9.81
N VAL A 914 12.07 -14.51 10.78
CA VAL A 914 13.49 -14.13 10.72
C VAL A 914 14.31 -14.81 11.79
N ALA A 915 13.71 -15.08 12.96
CA ALA A 915 14.35 -15.77 14.07
C ALA A 915 13.34 -16.62 14.82
N ALA A 916 13.80 -17.74 15.38
CA ALA A 916 12.97 -18.62 16.20
C ALA A 916 13.79 -19.48 17.16
N ARG A 917 13.17 -19.88 18.27
CA ARG A 917 13.72 -20.86 19.20
C ARG A 917 13.66 -22.26 18.60
N ARG A 918 14.72 -23.03 18.79
CA ARG A 918 14.85 -24.38 18.22
C ARG A 918 14.60 -25.44 19.30
N PRO A 919 14.17 -26.67 18.95
CA PRO A 919 13.90 -27.71 19.94
C PRO A 919 15.10 -28.03 20.86
N ASN A 920 16.32 -27.92 20.31
CA ASN A 920 17.56 -28.19 21.03
C ASN A 920 18.14 -26.95 21.75
N CYS A 921 17.66 -25.74 21.42
CA CYS A 921 18.11 -24.48 22.01
C CYS A 921 16.91 -23.55 22.21
N ASN A 922 16.16 -23.81 23.29
CA ASN A 922 14.97 -23.06 23.68
C ASN A 922 15.30 -22.13 24.87
N VAL A 923 15.92 -20.97 24.58
CA VAL A 923 16.31 -20.00 25.61
C VAL A 923 15.11 -19.09 25.93
N LEU A 924 14.54 -19.24 27.13
CA LEU A 924 13.39 -18.45 27.58
C LEU A 924 13.71 -16.94 27.62
N GLY A 925 12.71 -16.12 27.33
CA GLY A 925 12.84 -14.66 27.19
C GLY A 925 13.46 -14.18 25.86
N SER A 926 13.98 -15.09 25.02
CA SER A 926 14.47 -14.75 23.68
C SER A 926 13.44 -15.02 22.60
N VAL A 927 13.66 -14.54 21.37
CA VAL A 927 12.99 -15.03 20.16
C VAL A 927 13.81 -16.11 19.45
N GLY A 928 14.96 -16.48 20.01
CA GLY A 928 15.84 -17.52 19.49
C GLY A 928 16.87 -17.02 18.48
N HIS A 929 17.29 -17.90 17.58
CA HIS A 929 18.36 -17.61 16.61
C HIS A 929 17.77 -17.22 15.25
N PRO A 930 18.53 -16.46 14.43
CA PRO A 930 18.19 -16.29 13.02
C PRO A 930 17.93 -17.64 12.34
N ILE A 931 16.97 -17.68 11.42
CA ILE A 931 16.78 -18.83 10.53
C ILE A 931 17.94 -18.91 9.52
N LYS A 932 18.06 -20.03 8.82
CA LYS A 932 19.14 -20.23 7.83
C LYS A 932 19.11 -19.13 6.77
N HIS A 933 20.29 -18.73 6.29
CA HIS A 933 20.49 -17.64 5.31
C HIS A 933 19.88 -16.29 5.71
N THR A 934 19.66 -16.06 7.01
CA THR A 934 19.19 -14.78 7.55
C THR A 934 20.26 -14.15 8.41
N GLU A 935 20.56 -12.90 8.11
CA GLU A 935 21.47 -12.06 8.88
C GLU A 935 20.67 -11.08 9.73
N ILE A 936 21.11 -10.90 10.98
CA ILE A 936 20.50 -9.95 11.91
C ILE A 936 21.60 -9.11 12.54
N LYS A 937 21.37 -7.80 12.59
CA LYS A 937 22.22 -6.82 13.29
C LYS A 937 21.37 -5.93 14.16
N VAL A 938 21.98 -5.38 15.21
CA VAL A 938 21.37 -4.36 16.07
C VAL A 938 22.15 -3.07 15.86
N VAL A 939 21.44 -1.98 15.62
CA VAL A 939 22.02 -0.67 15.31
C VAL A 939 21.55 0.41 16.27
N ASP A 940 22.38 1.41 16.47
CA ASP A 940 21.99 2.62 17.18
C ASP A 940 20.91 3.39 16.41
N ALA A 941 19.90 3.89 17.12
CA ALA A 941 18.71 4.48 16.51
C ALA A 941 18.99 5.80 15.76
N GLU A 942 20.01 6.56 16.17
CA GLU A 942 20.34 7.87 15.60
C GLU A 942 21.44 7.78 14.55
N THR A 943 22.48 6.99 14.83
CA THR A 943 23.69 6.93 14.01
C THR A 943 23.72 5.78 13.02
N ASP A 944 22.78 4.83 13.13
CA ASP A 944 22.70 3.59 12.33
C ASP A 944 23.95 2.69 12.40
N LYS A 945 24.83 2.94 13.38
CA LYS A 945 26.05 2.15 13.61
C LYS A 945 25.70 0.83 14.28
N VAL A 946 26.35 -0.25 13.85
CA VAL A 946 26.19 -1.57 14.46
C VAL A 946 26.68 -1.54 15.91
N LEU A 947 25.83 -2.01 16.81
CA LEU A 947 26.10 -2.10 18.24
C LEU A 947 26.71 -3.45 18.60
N PRO A 948 27.58 -3.51 19.64
CA PRO A 948 28.12 -4.77 20.13
C PRO A 948 27.03 -5.63 20.79
N TYR A 949 27.27 -6.93 20.90
CA TYR A 949 26.34 -7.84 21.57
C TYR A 949 26.13 -7.41 23.03
N GLY A 950 24.90 -7.58 23.53
CA GLY A 950 24.45 -7.08 24.84
C GLY A 950 23.89 -5.66 24.84
N SER A 951 24.15 -4.86 23.78
CA SER A 951 23.65 -3.49 23.66
C SER A 951 22.27 -3.44 23.00
N LYS A 952 21.38 -2.61 23.56
CA LYS A 952 20.01 -2.37 23.07
C LYS A 952 20.03 -1.41 21.87
N GLY A 953 19.29 -1.73 20.81
CA GLY A 953 19.12 -0.88 19.62
C GLY A 953 18.06 -1.40 18.66
N ILE A 954 17.99 -0.84 17.46
CA ILE A 954 17.03 -1.25 16.43
C ILE A 954 17.49 -2.54 15.75
N VAL A 955 16.60 -3.53 15.69
CA VAL A 955 16.88 -4.78 14.99
C VAL A 955 16.71 -4.57 13.48
N LYS A 956 17.69 -5.00 12.70
CA LYS A 956 17.63 -5.06 11.24
C LYS A 956 17.85 -6.48 10.76
N ALA A 957 17.09 -6.91 9.75
CA ALA A 957 17.17 -8.25 9.17
C ALA A 957 17.47 -8.19 7.67
N ARG A 958 18.22 -9.17 7.16
CA ARG A 958 18.48 -9.33 5.73
C ARG A 958 18.47 -10.81 5.37
N GLY A 959 17.85 -11.15 4.25
CA GLY A 959 17.83 -12.51 3.72
C GLY A 959 16.83 -12.68 2.57
N PRO A 960 16.76 -13.87 1.95
CA PRO A 960 15.90 -14.13 0.80
C PRO A 960 14.40 -14.00 1.09
N GLN A 961 13.98 -14.03 2.35
CA GLN A 961 12.59 -13.86 2.75
C GLN A 961 12.10 -12.41 2.79
N VAL A 962 13.02 -11.44 2.70
CA VAL A 962 12.68 -10.02 2.76
C VAL A 962 11.89 -9.64 1.51
N MET A 963 10.78 -8.92 1.71
CA MET A 963 9.83 -8.51 0.67
C MET A 963 10.50 -7.79 -0.49
N LYS A 964 9.84 -7.80 -1.65
CA LYS A 964 10.23 -6.98 -2.81
C LYS A 964 10.04 -5.48 -2.57
N GLY A 965 9.08 -5.14 -1.70
CA GLY A 965 8.72 -3.77 -1.33
C GLY A 965 7.21 -3.61 -1.12
N TYR A 966 6.77 -2.38 -0.91
CA TYR A 966 5.34 -2.06 -0.81
C TYR A 966 4.76 -1.69 -2.19
N TYR A 967 3.63 -2.28 -2.54
CA TYR A 967 2.92 -2.03 -3.79
C TYR A 967 2.58 -0.54 -3.93
N LYS A 968 2.94 0.05 -5.07
CA LYS A 968 2.74 1.48 -5.40
C LYS A 968 3.30 2.47 -4.35
N ASN A 969 4.25 2.05 -3.51
CA ASN A 969 4.79 2.89 -2.45
C ASN A 969 6.33 2.81 -2.35
N PRO A 970 7.05 3.39 -3.34
CA PRO A 970 8.52 3.38 -3.33
C PRO A 970 9.12 4.16 -2.16
N PHE A 971 8.42 5.17 -1.65
CA PHE A 971 8.87 5.95 -0.49
C PHE A 971 8.87 5.11 0.80
N ALA A 972 7.75 4.46 1.13
CA ALA A 972 7.70 3.56 2.29
C ALA A 972 8.66 2.38 2.10
N THR A 973 8.88 1.93 0.86
CA THR A 973 9.85 0.86 0.56
C THR A 973 11.26 1.30 0.93
N LYS A 974 11.71 2.50 0.50
CA LYS A 974 13.03 3.04 0.86
C LYS A 974 13.19 3.35 2.35
N GLN A 975 12.09 3.59 3.07
CA GLN A 975 12.14 3.75 4.53
C GLN A 975 12.33 2.43 5.27
N ALA A 976 11.74 1.34 4.76
CA ALA A 976 11.82 0.02 5.36
C ALA A 976 13.05 -0.76 4.91
N LEU A 977 13.48 -0.61 3.65
CA LEU A 977 14.59 -1.33 3.03
C LEU A 977 15.68 -0.35 2.59
N ASP A 978 16.91 -0.58 3.06
CA ASP A 978 18.08 0.16 2.60
C ASP A 978 18.64 -0.38 1.27
N GLU A 979 19.60 0.35 0.69
CA GLU A 979 20.25 -0.01 -0.59
C GLU A 979 21.02 -1.34 -0.54
N ASN A 980 21.35 -1.82 0.67
CA ASN A 980 22.07 -3.08 0.90
C ASN A 980 21.12 -4.24 1.23
N GLY A 981 19.81 -4.03 1.13
CA GLY A 981 18.76 -5.01 1.37
C GLY A 981 18.47 -5.29 2.86
N TRP A 982 18.89 -4.42 3.78
CA TRP A 982 18.49 -4.56 5.19
C TRP A 982 17.10 -3.99 5.42
N LEU A 983 16.23 -4.86 5.93
CA LEU A 983 14.93 -4.50 6.48
C LEU A 983 15.10 -3.91 7.88
N ASN A 984 14.71 -2.65 8.03
CA ASN A 984 14.47 -2.04 9.33
C ASN A 984 13.16 -2.57 9.90
N THR A 985 13.23 -3.38 10.96
CA THR A 985 12.03 -3.99 11.55
C THR A 985 11.22 -2.99 12.37
N GLY A 986 11.84 -1.89 12.82
CA GLY A 986 11.24 -0.95 13.76
C GLY A 986 11.12 -1.48 15.19
N ASP A 987 11.68 -2.66 15.47
CA ASP A 987 11.64 -3.31 16.78
C ASP A 987 12.97 -3.10 17.52
N ILE A 988 12.87 -2.92 18.84
CA ILE A 988 14.03 -2.74 19.71
C ILE A 988 14.43 -4.08 20.30
N GLY A 989 15.74 -4.36 20.28
CA GLY A 989 16.27 -5.60 20.82
C GLY A 989 17.79 -5.57 21.00
N TRP A 990 18.33 -6.72 21.37
CA TRP A 990 19.76 -6.96 21.54
C TRP A 990 20.11 -8.42 21.24
N ILE A 991 21.37 -8.67 20.93
CA ILE A 991 21.91 -10.00 20.67
C ILE A 991 22.73 -10.46 21.86
N CYS A 992 22.48 -11.68 22.35
CA CYS A 992 23.18 -12.22 23.52
C CYS A 992 24.68 -12.45 23.24
N PRO A 993 25.59 -11.92 24.10
CA PRO A 993 27.04 -12.10 23.99
C PRO A 993 27.48 -13.56 23.97
N HIS A 994 28.70 -13.79 23.49
CA HIS A 994 29.30 -15.11 23.52
C HIS A 994 30.07 -15.36 24.82
N HIS A 995 29.54 -16.25 25.66
CA HIS A 995 30.29 -16.80 26.79
C HIS A 995 30.70 -18.26 26.49
N SER A 996 31.94 -18.62 26.82
CA SER A 996 32.44 -19.99 26.68
C SER A 996 32.08 -20.88 27.89
N VAL A 997 31.83 -20.25 29.03
CA VAL A 997 31.51 -20.88 30.32
C VAL A 997 30.36 -20.13 31.01
N GLY A 998 29.87 -20.65 32.13
CA GLY A 998 28.84 -19.98 32.94
C GLY A 998 27.40 -20.24 32.49
N ARG A 999 26.50 -19.40 33.00
CA ARG A 999 25.03 -19.58 32.90
C ARG A 999 24.47 -19.37 31.49
N SER A 1000 25.20 -18.68 30.62
CA SER A 1000 24.77 -18.24 29.29
C SER A 1000 25.54 -18.88 28.13
N ARG A 1001 26.40 -19.87 28.40
CA ARG A 1001 27.29 -20.49 27.40
C ARG A 1001 26.57 -21.09 26.17
N ASN A 1002 25.31 -21.46 26.32
CA ASN A 1002 24.45 -21.97 25.25
C ASN A 1002 23.40 -20.96 24.75
N ALA A 1003 23.51 -19.69 25.16
CA ALA A 1003 22.64 -18.60 24.75
C ALA A 1003 23.30 -17.63 23.75
N ARG A 1004 24.50 -17.94 23.23
CA ARG A 1004 25.20 -17.09 22.26
C ARG A 1004 24.31 -16.77 21.06
N GLY A 1005 24.26 -15.49 20.68
CA GLY A 1005 23.67 -15.07 19.41
C GLY A 1005 22.14 -15.21 19.35
N VAL A 1006 21.48 -15.56 20.47
CA VAL A 1006 20.02 -15.46 20.54
C VAL A 1006 19.62 -13.99 20.55
N ILE A 1007 18.50 -13.69 19.92
CA ILE A 1007 17.95 -12.34 19.84
C ILE A 1007 16.89 -12.19 20.92
N VAL A 1008 16.89 -11.03 21.58
CA VAL A 1008 15.89 -10.64 22.57
C VAL A 1008 15.23 -9.37 22.06
N LEU A 1009 13.90 -9.33 22.10
CA LEU A 1009 13.11 -8.15 21.76
C LEU A 1009 12.55 -7.52 23.04
N GLU A 1010 12.58 -6.19 23.10
CA GLU A 1010 12.18 -5.41 24.27
C GLU A 1010 11.09 -4.38 23.95
N GLY A 1011 10.50 -4.43 22.74
CA GLY A 1011 9.39 -3.56 22.34
C GLY A 1011 9.55 -3.03 20.92
N ARG A 1012 8.70 -2.06 20.55
CA ARG A 1012 8.77 -1.36 19.26
C ARG A 1012 9.21 0.08 19.45
N ALA A 1013 10.10 0.55 18.58
CA ALA A 1013 10.65 1.91 18.67
C ALA A 1013 9.60 3.02 18.54
N LYS A 1014 8.45 2.72 17.93
CA LYS A 1014 7.32 3.65 17.80
C LYS A 1014 6.31 3.58 18.96
N ASP A 1015 6.38 2.52 19.78
CA ASP A 1015 5.46 2.30 20.90
C ASP A 1015 6.09 2.72 22.24
N THR A 1016 7.39 3.03 22.27
CA THR A 1016 8.06 3.62 23.44
C THR A 1016 7.39 4.95 23.80
N ILE A 1017 6.85 5.02 25.01
CA ILE A 1017 6.19 6.21 25.53
C ILE A 1017 7.26 7.16 26.05
N VAL A 1018 7.36 8.34 25.44
CA VAL A 1018 8.20 9.42 25.95
C VAL A 1018 7.33 10.31 26.84
N LEU A 1019 7.61 10.33 28.14
CA LEU A 1019 6.91 11.22 29.07
C LEU A 1019 7.41 12.66 28.90
N SER A 1020 6.64 13.65 29.34
CA SER A 1020 7.08 15.06 29.34
C SER A 1020 8.26 15.33 30.27
N THR A 1021 8.63 14.37 31.12
CA THR A 1021 9.87 14.36 31.91
C THR A 1021 11.11 14.02 31.07
N GLY A 1022 10.93 13.55 29.83
CA GLY A 1022 11.98 13.01 28.97
C GLY A 1022 12.31 11.54 29.26
N GLU A 1023 11.58 10.88 30.16
CA GLU A 1023 11.74 9.46 30.45
C GLU A 1023 11.08 8.62 29.37
N ASN A 1024 11.84 7.66 28.83
CA ASN A 1024 11.35 6.67 27.89
C ASN A 1024 10.83 5.46 28.68
N VAL A 1025 9.56 5.14 28.50
CA VAL A 1025 8.88 4.02 29.14
C VAL A 1025 8.44 3.03 28.06
N GLU A 1026 8.81 1.76 28.24
CA GLU A 1026 8.31 0.69 27.39
C GLU A 1026 6.98 0.16 27.98
N PRO A 1027 5.82 0.43 27.34
CA PRO A 1027 4.53 0.05 27.89
C PRO A 1027 4.38 -1.46 28.09
N SER A 1028 4.98 -2.27 27.20
CA SER A 1028 4.84 -3.73 27.23
C SER A 1028 5.35 -4.37 28.52
N GLU A 1029 6.42 -3.86 29.13
CA GLU A 1029 6.92 -4.40 30.40
C GLU A 1029 5.92 -4.20 31.55
N ILE A 1030 5.26 -3.04 31.57
CA ILE A 1030 4.25 -2.68 32.58
C ILE A 1030 2.97 -3.48 32.34
N GLU A 1031 2.55 -3.62 31.09
CA GLU A 1031 1.39 -4.42 30.69
C GLU A 1031 1.60 -5.89 31.07
N GLU A 1032 2.75 -6.48 30.76
CA GLU A 1032 3.10 -7.85 31.12
C GLU A 1032 3.16 -8.09 32.63
N ALA A 1033 3.63 -7.11 33.40
CA ALA A 1033 3.64 -7.19 34.86
C ALA A 1033 2.21 -7.15 35.42
N ALA A 1034 1.38 -6.23 34.92
CA ALA A 1034 -0.01 -6.08 35.36
C ALA A 1034 -0.88 -7.29 34.97
N LEU A 1035 -0.65 -7.92 33.81
CA LEU A 1035 -1.34 -9.14 33.36
C LEU A 1035 -1.10 -10.36 34.26
N ARG A 1036 -0.16 -10.30 35.22
CA ARG A 1036 0.00 -11.35 36.25
C ARG A 1036 -1.15 -11.37 37.26
N SER A 1037 -1.89 -10.27 37.39
CA SER A 1037 -3.06 -10.22 38.27
C SER A 1037 -4.22 -11.01 37.68
N SER A 1038 -4.88 -11.85 38.48
CA SER A 1038 -6.13 -12.52 38.07
C SER A 1038 -7.29 -11.55 37.85
N LEU A 1039 -7.18 -10.32 38.37
CA LEU A 1039 -8.20 -9.27 38.25
C LEU A 1039 -8.21 -8.60 36.86
N ILE A 1040 -7.08 -8.60 36.15
CA ILE A 1040 -6.87 -7.88 34.89
C ILE A 1040 -6.96 -8.86 33.72
N GLN A 1041 -7.94 -8.68 32.82
CA GLN A 1041 -8.09 -9.54 31.63
C GLN A 1041 -7.21 -9.05 30.49
N GLN A 1042 -7.20 -7.73 30.24
CA GLN A 1042 -6.35 -7.02 29.27
C GLN A 1042 -5.99 -5.65 29.84
N ILE A 1043 -4.86 -5.11 29.40
CA ILE A 1043 -4.40 -3.78 29.76
C ILE A 1043 -3.67 -3.15 28.57
N VAL A 1044 -3.83 -1.85 28.38
CA VAL A 1044 -3.04 -1.03 27.47
C VAL A 1044 -2.54 0.18 28.24
N VAL A 1045 -1.23 0.40 28.25
CA VAL A 1045 -0.58 1.55 28.89
C VAL A 1045 -0.46 2.68 27.88
N ILE A 1046 -0.81 3.88 28.30
CA ILE A 1046 -0.80 5.10 27.49
C ILE A 1046 -0.12 6.23 28.28
N GLY A 1047 0.40 7.24 27.60
CA GLY A 1047 1.02 8.38 28.28
C GLY A 1047 1.94 9.27 27.46
N GLN A 1048 1.87 9.21 26.12
CA GLN A 1048 2.76 9.98 25.26
C GLN A 1048 2.67 11.48 25.55
N ASP A 1049 3.84 12.10 25.77
CA ASP A 1049 4.02 13.51 26.11
C ASP A 1049 3.27 13.96 27.37
N GLN A 1050 2.81 13.01 28.20
CA GLN A 1050 2.17 13.28 29.49
C GLN A 1050 3.17 13.17 30.63
N ARG A 1051 2.85 13.81 31.76
CA ARG A 1051 3.71 13.76 32.97
C ARG A 1051 3.59 12.44 33.74
N ARG A 1052 2.58 11.62 33.42
CA ARG A 1052 2.26 10.36 34.09
C ARG A 1052 1.67 9.37 33.08
N LEU A 1053 1.87 8.09 33.35
CA LEU A 1053 1.23 7.00 32.64
C LEU A 1053 -0.23 6.85 33.08
N ALA A 1054 -1.06 6.38 32.16
CA ALA A 1054 -2.41 5.89 32.41
C ALA A 1054 -2.57 4.50 31.79
N ALA A 1055 -3.62 3.79 32.16
CA ALA A 1055 -3.91 2.46 31.62
C ALA A 1055 -5.40 2.30 31.32
N ILE A 1056 -5.71 1.67 30.18
CA ILE A 1056 -7.04 1.16 29.85
C ILE A 1056 -7.08 -0.30 30.24
N ILE A 1057 -8.00 -0.69 31.10
CA ILE A 1057 -8.06 -2.04 31.69
C ILE A 1057 -9.39 -2.70 31.34
N VAL A 1058 -9.32 -3.92 30.83
CA VAL A 1058 -10.48 -4.81 30.71
C VAL A 1058 -10.52 -5.69 31.97
N PRO A 1059 -11.55 -5.56 32.82
CA PRO A 1059 -11.67 -6.33 34.06
C PRO A 1059 -12.05 -7.79 33.84
N ASN A 1060 -11.45 -8.70 34.61
CA ASN A 1060 -12.02 -10.03 34.81
C ASN A 1060 -13.17 -9.94 35.83
N LYS A 1061 -14.39 -9.79 35.31
CA LYS A 1061 -15.59 -9.53 36.14
C LYS A 1061 -15.84 -10.59 37.21
N GLU A 1062 -15.62 -11.87 36.89
CA GLU A 1062 -15.82 -12.98 37.83
C GLU A 1062 -14.83 -12.93 38.99
N GLU A 1063 -13.54 -12.76 38.70
CA GLU A 1063 -12.46 -12.74 39.69
C GLU A 1063 -12.51 -11.49 40.56
N ILE A 1064 -12.83 -10.32 40.00
CA ILE A 1064 -13.00 -9.07 40.76
C ILE A 1064 -14.15 -9.17 41.74
N LEU A 1065 -15.28 -9.74 41.32
CA LEU A 1065 -16.42 -9.93 42.22
C LEU A 1065 -16.07 -10.91 43.34
N SER A 1066 -15.35 -11.99 43.03
CA SER A 1066 -14.88 -12.96 44.02
C SER A 1066 -13.91 -12.34 45.03
N GLU A 1067 -12.93 -11.55 44.57
CA GLU A 1067 -11.95 -10.89 45.42
C GLU A 1067 -12.57 -9.78 46.27
N ALA A 1068 -13.52 -9.02 45.71
CA ALA A 1068 -14.25 -8.00 46.45
C ALA A 1068 -15.11 -8.61 47.58
N LYS A 1069 -15.73 -9.77 47.34
CA LYS A 1069 -16.42 -10.55 48.38
C LYS A 1069 -15.44 -11.06 49.44
N ARG A 1070 -14.28 -11.57 49.02
CA ARG A 1070 -13.22 -12.07 49.92
C ARG A 1070 -12.69 -10.97 50.85
N LEU A 1071 -12.59 -9.75 50.35
CA LEU A 1071 -12.13 -8.57 51.09
C LEU A 1071 -13.25 -7.84 51.84
N SER A 1072 -14.48 -8.39 51.83
CA SER A 1072 -15.67 -7.77 52.44
C SER A 1072 -15.93 -6.33 51.94
N LYS A 1073 -15.49 -6.00 50.72
CA LYS A 1073 -15.77 -4.71 50.06
C LYS A 1073 -17.15 -4.67 49.40
N VAL A 1074 -17.82 -5.83 49.26
CA VAL A 1074 -19.22 -6.02 48.83
C VAL A 1074 -19.85 -7.19 49.59
N ASP A 1075 -21.18 -7.22 49.69
CA ASP A 1075 -21.92 -8.30 50.33
C ASP A 1075 -21.70 -9.65 49.64
N SER A 1076 -21.82 -10.76 50.40
CA SER A 1076 -21.64 -12.13 49.89
C SER A 1076 -22.55 -12.46 48.71
N ASP A 1077 -23.72 -11.82 48.66
CA ASP A 1077 -24.79 -12.11 47.71
C ASP A 1077 -24.79 -11.14 46.51
N ALA A 1078 -23.86 -10.16 46.48
CA ALA A 1078 -23.78 -9.19 45.40
C ALA A 1078 -23.50 -9.87 44.05
N SER A 1079 -24.29 -9.52 43.02
CA SER A 1079 -24.12 -9.98 41.64
C SER A 1079 -23.26 -9.04 40.79
N GLU A 1080 -23.07 -7.80 41.24
CA GLU A 1080 -22.31 -6.75 40.56
C GLU A 1080 -21.45 -5.96 41.55
N ILE A 1081 -20.48 -5.22 41.02
CA ILE A 1081 -19.55 -4.39 41.79
C ILE A 1081 -19.60 -2.94 41.28
N SER A 1082 -19.55 -1.96 42.19
CA SER A 1082 -19.54 -0.55 41.80
C SER A 1082 -18.22 -0.18 41.10
N LYS A 1083 -18.28 0.86 40.25
CA LYS A 1083 -17.12 1.37 39.53
C LYS A 1083 -16.04 1.90 40.47
N GLU A 1084 -16.39 2.54 41.59
CA GLU A 1084 -15.39 3.01 42.57
C GLU A 1084 -14.65 1.85 43.24
N THR A 1085 -15.36 0.83 43.70
CA THR A 1085 -14.75 -0.34 44.36
C THR A 1085 -13.85 -1.11 43.40
N MET A 1086 -14.29 -1.30 42.15
CA MET A 1086 -13.48 -1.89 41.09
C MET A 1086 -12.20 -1.08 40.82
N THR A 1087 -12.31 0.25 40.73
CA THR A 1087 -11.16 1.14 40.49
C THR A 1087 -10.17 1.12 41.66
N SER A 1088 -10.66 1.07 42.90
CA SER A 1088 -9.82 0.92 44.11
C SER A 1088 -9.00 -0.37 44.09
N LEU A 1089 -9.62 -1.50 43.74
CA LEU A 1089 -8.94 -2.79 43.64
C LEU A 1089 -7.85 -2.77 42.56
N PHE A 1090 -8.13 -2.16 41.40
CA PHE A 1090 -7.12 -2.00 40.36
C PHE A 1090 -5.97 -1.09 40.77
N HIS A 1091 -6.24 0.01 41.48
CA HIS A 1091 -5.19 0.89 41.99
C HIS A 1091 -4.29 0.20 43.02
N GLU A 1092 -4.85 -0.59 43.93
CA GLU A 1092 -4.09 -1.39 44.90
C GLU A 1092 -3.21 -2.42 44.18
N GLU A 1093 -3.78 -3.12 43.20
CA GLU A 1093 -3.10 -4.15 42.43
C GLU A 1093 -1.99 -3.58 41.55
N LEU A 1094 -2.25 -2.50 40.80
CA LEU A 1094 -1.24 -1.84 39.97
C LEU A 1094 -0.10 -1.25 40.81
N ARG A 1095 -0.37 -0.70 42.01
CA ARG A 1095 0.70 -0.22 42.90
C ARG A 1095 1.62 -1.34 43.35
N LYS A 1096 1.05 -2.52 43.66
CA LYS A 1096 1.83 -3.69 44.04
C LYS A 1096 2.81 -4.07 42.92
N TRP A 1097 2.34 -4.18 41.68
CA TRP A 1097 3.17 -4.60 40.55
C TRP A 1097 4.12 -3.52 40.04
N THR A 1098 3.73 -2.24 40.01
CA THR A 1098 4.63 -1.13 39.64
C THR A 1098 5.76 -0.93 40.64
N SER A 1099 5.54 -1.22 41.93
CA SER A 1099 6.60 -1.19 42.93
C SER A 1099 7.66 -2.29 42.72
N GLU A 1100 7.28 -3.48 42.24
CA GLU A 1100 8.23 -4.56 41.93
C GLU A 1100 9.08 -4.28 40.68
N VAL A 1101 8.50 -3.64 39.65
CA VAL A 1101 9.19 -3.27 38.40
C VAL A 1101 10.16 -2.09 38.60
N LEU A 1102 9.82 -1.14 39.46
CA LEU A 1102 10.69 0.00 39.80
C LEU A 1102 11.86 -0.40 40.72
N ILE A 1103 11.77 -1.51 41.46
CA ILE A 1103 12.88 -1.99 42.30
C ILE A 1103 13.92 -2.76 41.46
N SER A 1104 13.53 -3.42 40.37
CA SER A 1104 14.50 -4.12 39.49
C SER A 1104 15.35 -3.17 38.63
N SER A 1105 14.86 -1.97 38.31
CA SER A 1105 15.62 -0.95 37.55
C SER A 1105 16.59 -0.11 38.41
N TRP A 1106 16.52 -0.22 39.74
CA TRP A 1106 17.37 0.52 40.70
C TRP A 1106 18.49 -0.31 41.34
N THR A 1107 18.64 -1.59 40.99
CA THR A 1107 19.68 -2.48 41.57
C THR A 1107 20.95 -2.63 40.75
N HIS A 1108 21.31 -1.63 39.95
CA HIS A 1108 22.72 -1.38 39.60
C HIS A 1108 23.26 -0.27 40.49
N PRO A 1109 24.02 -0.59 41.55
CA PRO A 1109 24.86 0.41 42.18
C PRO A 1109 25.87 0.86 41.13
N ARG A 1110 26.01 2.18 40.95
CA ARG A 1110 27.26 2.72 40.40
C ARG A 1110 28.38 2.25 41.32
N GLY A 1111 29.18 1.31 40.85
CA GLY A 1111 30.43 0.85 41.42
C GLY A 1111 31.40 0.67 40.29
#